data_AF-Q9VFV0-F1
#
_entry.id   AF-Q9VFV0-F1
#
_cell.length_a   1.000
_cell.length_b   1.000
_cell.length_c   1.000
_cell.angle_alpha   90.00
_cell.angle_beta   90.00
_cell.angle_gamma   90.00
#
_symmetry.space_group_name_H-M   'P 1'
#
loop_
_entity.id
_entity.type
_entity.pdbx_description
1 polymer ?
#
loop_
_entity_poly.entity_id
_entity_poly.type
_entity_poly.pdbx_seq_one_letter_code
_entity_poly.pdbx_strand_id
1 'polypeptide(L)'
;MSTPEQRFWLAALLFLLSQHSEVRGFGINLMKVQTEDKGQEACILALLRKYFDSGDGLSGSVLCINRNYQLPNIEEQLLRGVNNYENYPWSLLITNSREGPSPAKFLMNEKPQCYFLIVDNLEDEDLDEVFEHWKGMVNWNPLAQFVVYLASLEETDEEMNDLMVELLLTFINKKIFNVNVIGQSEENQFYYGKTVFPYHPDNNCGNRVISVELLDACDYPSEETDSEDENDEDEGDGAQEEDDGPQEEGDGEQEEEDGPQEQEDGDQAKGDEGQENDDGGLENKVENEFRIGASDDDELENDLSSNSSEPEAIIEEFFRAKFEDKFPRDLSGCPLTASFRPWEPYIFRNSEEQPVDDYYYGLQGDEDDYNDTSPNYGESDDESYADPGEDGDGAIPDTETQSGGKLKLSGIEYEMVQTIAERLHVSIEMQGENSNLYHLFQQLIDGEIEMIVGGIDEDPSISQFVSSSIPYHQDELTWCVARAKRRHGFFNFVATFNADAGFLIGIFVVTCSLVVWLAQRVSGFQLRNLNGYFPTCLRVLGILLNQAIPAQDFPITLRQLFALSFLMGFFFSNTYQSFLISTLTTPRSSYQIHTLQEIYSNKMTVMGTSEHVRHLNKDGEIFKYIREKFQMCYNLVDCLNDAAQNEHIAVAVSRQHSFYNPRIQRDRLYCFDRRESLYVYLVTMLLPKKYHLLHQINPVIQHIIESGHMQKWARDLDMRRMIHEEITRVREDPFKALTFDQFRGAIAFSGGLLLVASCVFAFELCYVKYVYRTEKRERKTKKITKKVHNIKIQHD
;
A
#
# COMPACT_ATOMS: atom_id res chain seq x y z
N MET A 1 -43.29 -48.81 60.00
CA MET A 1 -43.12 -47.35 60.11
C MET A 1 -41.76 -47.03 59.53
N SER A 2 -41.68 -46.70 58.24
CA SER A 2 -40.43 -46.42 57.55
C SER A 2 -40.72 -45.38 56.46
N THR A 3 -39.86 -44.38 56.39
CA THR A 3 -40.02 -43.10 55.70
C THR A 3 -39.96 -43.23 54.17
N PRO A 4 -40.58 -42.28 53.43
CA PRO A 4 -40.69 -42.32 51.97
C PRO A 4 -39.34 -42.31 51.23
N GLU A 5 -38.25 -41.89 51.87
CA GLU A 5 -36.92 -41.83 51.23
C GLU A 5 -36.21 -43.19 51.10
N GLN A 6 -36.56 -44.18 51.93
CA GLN A 6 -36.00 -45.54 51.80
C GLN A 6 -36.65 -46.36 50.68
N ARG A 7 -37.81 -45.93 50.16
CA ARG A 7 -38.50 -46.61 49.05
C ARG A 7 -37.92 -46.24 47.69
N PHE A 8 -37.30 -45.07 47.56
CA PHE A 8 -36.69 -44.64 46.30
C PHE A 8 -35.36 -45.37 46.03
N TRP A 9 -34.56 -45.63 47.07
CA TRP A 9 -33.30 -46.36 46.93
C TRP A 9 -33.49 -47.86 46.69
N LEU A 10 -34.53 -48.49 47.27
CA LEU A 10 -34.86 -49.88 47.00
C LEU A 10 -35.51 -50.10 45.61
N ALA A 11 -36.23 -49.10 45.09
CA ALA A 11 -36.78 -49.15 43.72
C ALA A 11 -35.68 -48.96 42.67
N ALA A 12 -34.70 -48.09 42.92
CA ALA A 12 -33.54 -47.89 42.03
C ALA A 12 -32.61 -49.12 42.01
N LEU A 13 -32.41 -49.78 43.16
CA LEU A 13 -31.58 -50.99 43.23
C LEU A 13 -32.29 -52.23 42.63
N LEU A 14 -33.63 -52.27 42.63
CA LEU A 14 -34.41 -53.33 41.96
C LEU A 14 -34.56 -53.12 40.45
N PHE A 15 -34.47 -51.88 39.96
CA PHE A 15 -34.40 -51.58 38.52
C PHE A 15 -33.04 -51.95 37.91
N LEU A 16 -31.96 -51.88 38.71
CA LEU A 16 -30.60 -52.26 38.28
C LEU A 16 -30.32 -53.78 38.35
N LEU A 17 -31.23 -54.58 38.91
CA LEU A 17 -31.06 -56.04 39.09
C LEU A 17 -32.10 -56.90 38.34
N SER A 18 -33.02 -56.31 37.57
CA SER A 18 -34.13 -57.04 36.92
C SER A 18 -34.16 -57.01 35.38
N GLN A 19 -33.12 -56.49 34.71
CA GLN A 19 -32.99 -56.59 33.25
C GLN A 19 -32.39 -57.93 32.79
N HIS A 20 -33.01 -59.03 33.20
CA HIS A 20 -32.79 -60.34 32.58
C HIS A 20 -34.14 -61.02 32.28
N SER A 21 -34.32 -61.34 31.00
CA SER A 21 -35.22 -62.34 30.41
C SER A 21 -36.63 -61.92 29.92
N GLU A 22 -36.72 -61.93 28.57
CA GLU A 22 -37.82 -62.34 27.68
C GLU A 22 -39.16 -61.58 27.71
N VAL A 23 -39.55 -60.98 26.57
CA VAL A 23 -40.55 -61.52 25.63
C VAL A 23 -40.51 -60.73 24.30
N ARG A 24 -40.60 -61.50 23.21
CA ARG A 24 -40.55 -61.17 21.78
C ARG A 24 -41.55 -60.09 21.33
N GLY A 25 -41.04 -59.10 20.59
CA GLY A 25 -41.79 -58.24 19.68
C GLY A 25 -41.17 -58.32 18.29
N PHE A 26 -41.99 -58.63 17.29
CA PHE A 26 -41.65 -58.78 15.87
C PHE A 26 -41.15 -57.48 15.24
N GLY A 27 -40.11 -57.57 14.39
CA GLY A 27 -39.87 -56.56 13.37
C GLY A 27 -38.41 -56.44 12.93
N ILE A 28 -38.14 -56.96 11.73
CA ILE A 28 -37.06 -56.60 10.81
C ILE A 28 -35.68 -57.24 11.09
N ASN A 29 -35.20 -57.98 10.09
CA ASN A 29 -33.93 -58.69 10.03
C ASN A 29 -32.75 -57.72 9.81
N LEU A 30 -31.54 -58.24 10.06
CA LEU A 30 -30.21 -57.77 9.60
C LEU A 30 -29.49 -56.74 10.49
N MET A 31 -28.70 -57.25 11.44
CA MET A 31 -27.30 -56.85 11.56
C MET A 31 -26.56 -57.99 12.26
N LYS A 32 -25.90 -58.83 11.46
CA LYS A 32 -24.94 -59.81 11.93
C LYS A 32 -23.71 -58.99 12.32
N VAL A 33 -23.50 -58.77 13.62
CA VAL A 33 -22.25 -58.20 14.15
C VAL A 33 -21.11 -59.09 13.66
N GLN A 34 -20.38 -58.64 12.64
CA GLN A 34 -19.23 -59.36 12.12
C GLN A 34 -18.10 -59.29 13.14
N THR A 35 -17.60 -60.47 13.45
CA THR A 35 -16.36 -60.73 14.17
C THR A 35 -15.17 -60.19 13.37
N GLU A 36 -14.39 -59.29 13.96
CA GLU A 36 -13.02 -58.91 13.57
C GLU A 36 -12.76 -58.85 12.05
N ASP A 37 -13.25 -57.79 11.39
CA ASP A 37 -13.02 -57.58 9.96
C ASP A 37 -11.57 -57.10 9.72
N LYS A 38 -10.63 -58.05 9.67
CA LYS A 38 -9.19 -57.76 9.45
C LYS A 38 -8.94 -56.92 8.19
N GLY A 39 -9.81 -57.02 7.19
CA GLY A 39 -9.73 -56.24 5.96
C GLY A 39 -9.87 -54.74 6.20
N GLN A 40 -10.76 -54.33 7.12
CA GLN A 40 -10.98 -52.93 7.47
C GLN A 40 -9.72 -52.28 8.04
N GLU A 41 -9.11 -52.91 9.05
CA GLU A 41 -7.89 -52.42 9.68
C GLU A 41 -6.74 -52.35 8.66
N ALA A 42 -6.55 -53.42 7.88
CA ALA A 42 -5.46 -53.51 6.91
C ALA A 42 -5.57 -52.44 5.82
N CYS A 43 -6.76 -52.23 5.24
CA CYS A 43 -6.94 -51.28 4.15
C CYS A 43 -6.88 -49.82 4.61
N ILE A 44 -7.49 -49.47 5.74
CA ILE A 44 -7.42 -48.10 6.26
C ILE A 44 -5.97 -47.73 6.61
N LEU A 45 -5.22 -48.63 7.25
CA LEU A 45 -3.81 -48.37 7.57
C LEU A 45 -2.95 -48.23 6.31
N ALA A 46 -3.21 -49.05 5.28
CA ALA A 46 -2.49 -48.97 4.02
C ALA A 46 -2.77 -47.65 3.28
N LEU A 47 -4.04 -47.20 3.24
CA LEU A 47 -4.43 -45.91 2.65
C LEU A 47 -3.88 -44.72 3.44
N LEU A 48 -3.91 -44.76 4.78
CA LEU A 48 -3.32 -43.71 5.62
C LEU A 48 -1.81 -43.59 5.40
N ARG A 49 -1.12 -44.72 5.28
CA ARG A 49 0.31 -44.75 4.92
C ARG A 49 0.53 -44.05 3.59
N LYS A 50 -0.25 -44.38 2.57
CA LYS A 50 -0.11 -43.75 1.24
C LYS A 50 -0.42 -42.25 1.27
N TYR A 51 -1.52 -41.85 1.90
CA TYR A 51 -1.93 -40.45 1.92
C TYR A 51 -0.96 -39.57 2.69
N PHE A 52 -0.45 -40.03 3.82
CA PHE A 52 0.47 -39.24 4.63
C PHE A 52 1.95 -39.39 4.21
N ASP A 53 2.33 -40.37 3.40
CA ASP A 53 3.69 -40.50 2.84
C ASP A 53 3.86 -39.61 1.60
N SER A 54 3.91 -38.30 1.82
CA SER A 54 4.40 -37.37 0.81
C SER A 54 5.92 -37.46 0.81
N GLY A 55 6.50 -37.97 -0.28
CA GLY A 55 7.91 -38.35 -0.45
C GLY A 55 9.00 -37.31 -0.17
N ASP A 56 8.67 -36.19 0.48
CA ASP A 56 9.57 -35.22 1.07
C ASP A 56 9.58 -35.37 2.60
N GLY A 57 10.33 -36.35 3.11
CA GLY A 57 10.92 -36.34 4.46
C GLY A 57 10.02 -35.94 5.64
N LEU A 58 8.79 -36.45 5.75
CA LEU A 58 7.91 -36.21 6.91
C LEU A 58 8.33 -36.94 8.21
N SER A 59 9.62 -37.23 8.38
CA SER A 59 10.15 -37.77 9.64
C SER A 59 9.96 -36.75 10.76
N GLY A 60 8.97 -36.98 11.63
CA GLY A 60 8.63 -36.09 12.74
C GLY A 60 7.28 -35.37 12.61
N SER A 61 6.50 -35.60 11.55
CA SER A 61 5.20 -34.93 11.39
C SER A 61 4.20 -35.35 12.48
N VAL A 62 3.37 -34.40 12.93
CA VAL A 62 2.32 -34.67 13.92
C VAL A 62 1.03 -35.05 13.20
N LEU A 63 0.53 -36.27 13.45
CA LEU A 63 -0.77 -36.76 13.00
C LEU A 63 -1.79 -36.55 14.13
N CYS A 64 -2.79 -35.72 13.86
CA CYS A 64 -3.85 -35.41 14.81
C CYS A 64 -5.08 -36.30 14.55
N ILE A 65 -5.45 -37.14 15.51
CA ILE A 65 -6.60 -38.07 15.43
C ILE A 65 -7.68 -37.57 16.38
N ASN A 66 -8.91 -37.36 15.89
CA ASN A 66 -10.04 -37.05 16.76
C ASN A 66 -10.72 -38.33 17.26
N ARG A 67 -10.95 -38.41 18.57
CA ARG A 67 -11.62 -39.55 19.22
C ARG A 67 -13.14 -39.49 19.02
N ASN A 68 -13.72 -40.53 18.44
CA ASN A 68 -15.18 -40.64 18.27
C ASN A 68 -15.75 -41.71 19.22
N TYR A 69 -16.55 -41.29 20.19
CA TYR A 69 -17.11 -42.18 21.21
C TYR A 69 -18.20 -43.13 20.71
N GLN A 70 -18.78 -42.87 19.54
CA GLN A 70 -19.81 -43.74 18.96
C GLN A 70 -19.19 -45.01 18.35
N LEU A 71 -17.91 -44.98 17.97
CA LEU A 71 -17.22 -46.06 17.27
C LEU A 71 -15.95 -46.56 18.01
N PRO A 72 -16.06 -46.96 19.30
CA PRO A 72 -14.90 -47.30 20.11
C PRO A 72 -14.14 -48.52 19.58
N ASN A 73 -14.82 -49.46 18.93
CA ASN A 73 -14.22 -50.69 18.45
C ASN A 73 -13.28 -50.44 17.26
N ILE A 74 -13.71 -49.62 16.30
CA ILE A 74 -12.93 -49.28 15.09
C ILE A 74 -11.72 -48.43 15.49
N GLU A 75 -11.94 -47.42 16.36
CA GLU A 75 -10.86 -46.55 16.83
C GLU A 75 -9.79 -47.33 17.62
N GLU A 76 -10.19 -48.25 18.51
CA GLU A 76 -9.24 -49.07 19.26
C GLU A 76 -8.46 -50.05 18.36
N GLN A 77 -9.11 -50.63 17.34
CA GLN A 77 -8.45 -51.46 16.34
C GLN A 77 -7.42 -50.66 15.54
N LEU A 78 -7.81 -49.51 15.00
CA LEU A 78 -6.91 -48.64 14.25
C LEU A 78 -5.74 -48.14 15.12
N LEU A 79 -5.98 -47.71 16.36
CA LEU A 79 -4.92 -47.28 17.26
C LEU A 79 -3.97 -48.42 17.64
N ARG A 80 -4.47 -49.66 17.77
CA ARG A 80 -3.62 -50.84 17.96
C ARG A 80 -2.79 -51.13 16.72
N GLY A 81 -3.40 -51.08 15.54
CA GLY A 81 -2.70 -51.23 14.27
C GLY A 81 -1.59 -50.19 14.09
N VAL A 82 -1.89 -48.90 14.32
CA VAL A 82 -0.88 -47.83 14.27
C VAL A 82 0.23 -48.04 15.30
N ASN A 83 -0.08 -48.54 16.49
CA ASN A 83 0.92 -48.77 17.54
C ASN A 83 1.78 -50.03 17.34
N ASN A 84 1.31 -51.01 16.56
CA ASN A 84 2.01 -52.29 16.36
C ASN A 84 3.12 -52.24 15.29
N TYR A 85 3.08 -51.28 14.37
CA TYR A 85 4.11 -51.14 13.34
C TYR A 85 5.24 -50.22 13.81
N GLU A 86 6.45 -50.78 13.92
CA GLU A 86 7.65 -50.09 14.45
C GLU A 86 8.20 -48.98 13.53
N ASN A 87 7.66 -48.80 12.31
CA ASN A 87 8.26 -47.94 11.27
C ASN A 87 7.44 -46.68 10.89
N TYR A 88 6.46 -46.25 11.69
CA TYR A 88 5.73 -45.02 11.38
C TYR A 88 6.56 -43.75 11.69
N PRO A 89 6.64 -42.77 10.77
CA PRO A 89 7.41 -41.54 10.97
C PRO A 89 6.66 -40.46 11.76
N TRP A 90 5.43 -40.73 12.21
CA TRP A 90 4.52 -39.73 12.79
C TRP A 90 4.51 -39.72 14.31
N SER A 91 4.40 -38.53 14.90
CA SER A 91 4.00 -38.35 16.29
C SER A 91 2.47 -38.26 16.37
N LEU A 92 1.82 -39.12 17.16
CA LEU A 92 0.37 -39.13 17.29
C LEU A 92 -0.11 -38.12 18.35
N LEU A 93 -1.09 -37.30 17.98
CA LEU A 93 -1.85 -36.45 18.89
C LEU A 93 -3.31 -36.87 18.87
N ILE A 94 -3.81 -37.39 19.98
CA ILE A 94 -5.22 -37.75 20.10
C ILE A 94 -5.97 -36.56 20.73
N THR A 95 -6.92 -35.98 20.00
CA THR A 95 -7.78 -34.89 20.46
C THR A 95 -9.18 -35.38 20.80
N ASN A 96 -9.87 -34.62 21.65
CA ASN A 96 -11.21 -34.93 22.12
C ASN A 96 -12.02 -33.62 22.17
N SER A 97 -13.09 -33.53 21.36
CA SER A 97 -13.96 -32.35 21.32
C SER A 97 -14.71 -32.11 22.65
N ARG A 98 -15.08 -33.19 23.36
CA ARG A 98 -15.87 -33.11 24.61
C ARG A 98 -15.05 -32.69 25.83
N GLU A 99 -13.73 -32.87 25.78
CA GLU A 99 -12.84 -32.27 26.75
C GLU A 99 -12.52 -30.85 26.28
N GLY A 100 -13.30 -29.89 26.79
CA GLY A 100 -13.14 -28.46 26.47
C GLY A 100 -11.67 -28.02 26.53
N PRO A 101 -11.28 -27.00 25.75
CA PRO A 101 -9.88 -26.68 25.48
C PRO A 101 -9.13 -26.49 26.79
N SER A 102 -8.33 -27.47 27.19
CA SER A 102 -7.49 -27.31 28.37
C SER A 102 -6.49 -26.21 28.04
N PRO A 103 -6.54 -25.01 28.67
CA PRO A 103 -5.80 -23.84 28.17
C PRO A 103 -4.29 -23.89 28.44
N ALA A 104 -3.76 -25.06 28.80
CA ALA A 104 -2.42 -25.18 29.35
C ALA A 104 -1.88 -26.61 29.25
N LYS A 105 -1.07 -26.90 28.20
CA LYS A 105 0.31 -27.46 28.34
C LYS A 105 0.94 -28.11 27.09
N PHE A 106 0.23 -28.32 25.99
CA PHE A 106 0.88 -28.85 24.78
C PHE A 106 1.32 -27.72 23.85
N LEU A 107 2.44 -27.08 24.19
CA LEU A 107 3.16 -26.21 23.26
C LEU A 107 3.91 -27.13 22.28
N MET A 108 3.26 -27.50 21.18
CA MET A 108 3.95 -28.20 20.09
C MET A 108 4.82 -27.20 19.34
N ASN A 109 6.09 -27.53 19.13
CA ASN A 109 7.01 -26.69 18.36
C ASN A 109 6.67 -26.71 16.87
N GLU A 110 5.94 -27.73 16.42
CA GLU A 110 5.58 -27.94 15.03
C GLU A 110 4.06 -28.00 14.86
N LYS A 111 3.60 -27.60 13.68
CA LYS A 111 2.18 -27.64 13.31
C LYS A 111 1.83 -29.04 12.81
N PRO A 112 0.67 -29.60 13.19
CA PRO A 112 0.18 -30.82 12.58
C PRO A 112 0.08 -30.64 11.06
N GLN A 113 0.60 -31.63 10.35
CA GLN A 113 0.62 -31.69 8.89
C GLN A 113 -0.44 -32.64 8.34
N CYS A 114 -0.94 -33.53 9.21
CA CYS A 114 -1.91 -34.56 8.88
C CYS A 114 -3.02 -34.58 9.95
N TYR A 115 -4.27 -34.65 9.52
CA TYR A 115 -5.44 -34.81 10.37
C TYR A 115 -6.21 -36.04 9.93
N PHE A 116 -6.67 -36.85 10.88
CA PHE A 116 -7.50 -38.02 10.64
C PHE A 116 -8.78 -37.95 11.47
N LEU A 117 -9.92 -38.15 10.80
CA LEU A 117 -11.25 -38.15 11.42
C LEU A 117 -12.01 -39.41 11.05
N ILE A 118 -12.80 -39.91 11.99
CA ILE A 118 -13.78 -40.98 11.76
C ILE A 118 -15.16 -40.38 11.97
N VAL A 119 -16.00 -40.42 10.93
CA VAL A 119 -17.35 -39.87 10.91
C VAL A 119 -18.34 -41.01 10.70
N ASP A 120 -19.37 -41.10 11.56
CA ASP A 120 -20.41 -42.13 11.48
C ASP A 120 -21.56 -41.62 10.60
N ASN A 121 -22.10 -40.43 10.93
CA ASN A 121 -23.16 -39.79 10.16
C ASN A 121 -22.89 -38.28 9.99
N LEU A 122 -23.29 -37.70 8.85
CA LEU A 122 -23.22 -36.26 8.59
C LEU A 122 -24.13 -35.44 9.51
N GLU A 123 -25.16 -36.05 10.09
CA GLU A 123 -26.02 -35.43 11.10
C GLU A 123 -25.32 -35.25 12.46
N ASP A 124 -24.10 -35.75 12.63
CA ASP A 124 -23.35 -35.61 13.88
C ASP A 124 -22.95 -34.14 14.10
N GLU A 125 -23.64 -33.48 15.05
CA GLU A 125 -23.26 -32.17 15.61
C GLU A 125 -21.78 -32.13 16.07
N ASP A 126 -21.18 -33.29 16.31
CA ASP A 126 -19.79 -33.48 16.71
C ASP A 126 -18.78 -32.96 15.65
N LEU A 127 -19.08 -32.96 14.34
CA LEU A 127 -18.10 -32.52 13.32
C LEU A 127 -17.78 -31.02 13.44
N ASP A 128 -18.81 -30.19 13.66
CA ASP A 128 -18.64 -28.75 13.87
C ASP A 128 -17.88 -28.46 15.17
N GLU A 129 -18.18 -29.20 16.24
CA GLU A 129 -17.45 -29.11 17.52
C GLU A 129 -15.97 -29.45 17.37
N VAL A 130 -15.63 -30.46 16.55
CA VAL A 130 -14.24 -30.84 16.27
C VAL A 130 -13.50 -29.74 15.54
N PHE A 131 -14.13 -29.11 14.53
CA PHE A 131 -13.52 -27.99 13.83
C PHE A 131 -13.29 -26.78 14.73
N GLU A 132 -14.26 -26.42 15.57
CA GLU A 132 -14.10 -25.30 16.52
C GLU A 132 -13.04 -25.62 17.58
N HIS A 133 -12.96 -26.87 18.05
CA HIS A 133 -11.89 -27.32 18.93
C HIS A 133 -10.52 -27.15 18.28
N TRP A 134 -10.36 -27.61 17.04
CA TRP A 134 -9.09 -27.51 16.33
C TRP A 134 -8.72 -26.09 15.95
N LYS A 135 -9.69 -25.27 15.52
CA LYS A 135 -9.52 -23.84 15.23
C LYS A 135 -9.10 -23.06 16.49
N GLY A 136 -9.50 -23.52 17.66
CA GLY A 136 -9.03 -23.02 18.96
C GLY A 136 -7.59 -23.40 19.32
N MET A 137 -6.98 -24.39 18.65
CA MET A 137 -5.58 -24.76 18.90
C MET A 137 -4.60 -23.73 18.30
N VAL A 138 -3.57 -23.36 19.05
CA VAL A 138 -2.53 -22.39 18.61
C VAL A 138 -1.85 -22.80 17.30
N ASN A 139 -1.77 -24.11 17.04
CA ASN A 139 -1.09 -24.68 15.89
C ASN A 139 -2.03 -25.13 14.76
N TRP A 140 -3.31 -24.69 14.75
CA TRP A 140 -4.26 -24.99 13.68
C TRP A 140 -3.63 -24.79 12.29
N ASN A 141 -3.77 -25.80 11.43
CA ASN A 141 -3.21 -25.79 10.08
C ASN A 141 -4.26 -26.25 9.06
N PRO A 142 -5.07 -25.35 8.49
CA PRO A 142 -6.12 -25.72 7.54
C PRO A 142 -5.59 -26.24 6.19
N LEU A 143 -4.28 -26.11 5.93
CA LEU A 143 -3.61 -26.62 4.72
C LEU A 143 -3.01 -28.03 4.91
N ALA A 144 -3.09 -28.57 6.12
CA ALA A 144 -2.71 -29.95 6.37
C ALA A 144 -3.57 -30.89 5.52
N GLN A 145 -3.09 -32.12 5.35
CA GLN A 145 -3.87 -33.15 4.69
C GLN A 145 -4.88 -33.74 5.65
N PHE A 146 -6.16 -33.66 5.30
CA PHE A 146 -7.25 -34.26 6.06
C PHE A 146 -7.63 -35.58 5.39
N VAL A 147 -7.61 -36.66 6.16
CA VAL A 147 -8.16 -37.95 5.74
C VAL A 147 -9.37 -38.22 6.62
N VAL A 148 -10.52 -38.44 6.00
CA VAL A 148 -11.77 -38.74 6.71
C VAL A 148 -12.19 -40.15 6.36
N TYR A 149 -12.44 -40.98 7.37
CA TYR A 149 -13.03 -42.29 7.19
C TYR A 149 -14.52 -42.23 7.52
N LEU A 150 -15.36 -42.61 6.56
CA LEU A 150 -16.80 -42.77 6.72
C LEU A 150 -17.08 -44.20 7.17
N ALA A 151 -17.65 -44.33 8.38
CA ALA A 151 -17.99 -45.63 8.96
C ALA A 151 -19.39 -46.13 8.56
N SER A 152 -20.23 -45.26 7.98
CA SER A 152 -21.51 -45.66 7.39
C SER A 152 -21.29 -46.58 6.19
N LEU A 153 -22.19 -47.56 6.04
CA LEU A 153 -22.25 -48.45 4.88
C LEU A 153 -23.60 -48.21 4.19
N GLU A 154 -23.53 -47.82 2.92
CA GLU A 154 -24.70 -47.62 2.06
C GLU A 154 -24.86 -48.80 1.09
N GLU A 155 -26.11 -49.10 0.70
CA GLU A 155 -26.42 -50.25 -0.16
C GLU A 155 -25.77 -50.12 -1.55
N THR A 156 -25.71 -48.88 -2.07
CA THR A 156 -25.23 -48.58 -3.41
C THR A 156 -24.04 -47.62 -3.41
N ASP A 157 -23.19 -47.70 -4.45
CA ASP A 157 -22.10 -46.73 -4.66
C ASP A 157 -22.59 -45.29 -4.87
N GLU A 158 -23.79 -45.11 -5.44
CA GLU A 158 -24.38 -43.80 -5.69
C GLU A 158 -24.73 -43.08 -4.38
N GLU A 159 -25.37 -43.78 -3.44
CA GLU A 159 -25.70 -43.23 -2.11
C GLU A 159 -24.44 -42.89 -1.31
N MET A 160 -23.41 -43.75 -1.37
CA MET A 160 -22.13 -43.46 -0.72
C MET A 160 -21.42 -42.24 -1.35
N ASN A 161 -21.54 -42.05 -2.67
CA ASN A 161 -21.01 -40.85 -3.34
C ASN A 161 -21.72 -39.57 -2.90
N ASP A 162 -23.04 -39.59 -2.80
CA ASP A 162 -23.82 -38.43 -2.35
C ASP A 162 -23.41 -38.02 -0.93
N LEU A 163 -23.20 -38.99 -0.04
CA LEU A 163 -22.73 -38.77 1.32
C LEU A 163 -21.29 -38.20 1.34
N MET A 164 -20.39 -38.72 0.50
CA MET A 164 -19.03 -38.17 0.35
C MET A 164 -19.04 -36.73 -0.20
N VAL A 165 -19.94 -36.41 -1.14
CA VAL A 165 -20.10 -35.06 -1.70
C VAL A 165 -20.53 -34.06 -0.62
N GLU A 166 -21.51 -34.41 0.20
CA GLU A 166 -22.00 -33.56 1.30
C GLU A 166 -20.92 -33.33 2.37
N LEU A 167 -20.14 -34.36 2.70
CA LEU A 167 -18.99 -34.24 3.58
C LEU A 167 -17.96 -33.24 3.01
N LEU A 168 -17.56 -33.42 1.75
CA LEU A 168 -16.57 -32.57 1.09
C LEU A 168 -17.04 -31.11 0.98
N LEU A 169 -18.34 -30.89 0.72
CA LEU A 169 -18.95 -29.55 0.77
C LEU A 169 -18.81 -28.91 2.14
N THR A 170 -19.00 -29.67 3.22
CA THR A 170 -18.85 -29.18 4.60
C THR A 170 -17.42 -28.70 4.88
N PHE A 171 -16.41 -29.45 4.44
CA PHE A 171 -15.01 -29.05 4.55
C PHE A 171 -14.67 -27.82 3.70
N ILE A 172 -15.16 -27.76 2.46
CA ILE A 172 -14.91 -26.63 1.55
C ILE A 172 -15.57 -25.35 2.06
N ASN A 173 -16.78 -25.44 2.62
CA ASN A 173 -17.46 -24.30 3.26
C ASN A 173 -16.64 -23.73 4.43
N LYS A 174 -15.83 -24.57 5.09
CA LYS A 174 -14.86 -24.17 6.13
C LYS A 174 -13.48 -23.81 5.57
N LYS A 175 -13.35 -23.66 4.25
CA LYS A 175 -12.10 -23.32 3.51
C LYS A 175 -10.98 -24.36 3.70
N ILE A 176 -11.34 -25.63 3.88
CA ILE A 176 -10.41 -26.76 3.93
C ILE A 176 -10.52 -27.52 2.61
N PHE A 177 -9.45 -27.48 1.81
CA PHE A 177 -9.48 -28.01 0.43
C PHE A 177 -8.71 -29.34 0.27
N ASN A 178 -7.76 -29.63 1.16
CA ASN A 178 -6.94 -30.84 1.07
C ASN A 178 -7.56 -32.01 1.84
N VAL A 179 -8.69 -32.52 1.34
CA VAL A 179 -9.47 -33.58 2.00
C VAL A 179 -9.52 -34.83 1.11
N ASN A 180 -9.20 -35.98 1.68
CA ASN A 180 -9.39 -37.29 1.08
C ASN A 180 -10.38 -38.07 1.95
N VAL A 181 -11.41 -38.65 1.35
CA VAL A 181 -12.46 -39.38 2.06
C VAL A 181 -12.36 -40.86 1.72
N ILE A 182 -12.35 -41.73 2.72
CA ILE A 182 -12.31 -43.18 2.58
C ILE A 182 -13.69 -43.72 2.97
N GLY A 183 -14.26 -44.60 2.14
CA GLY A 183 -15.52 -45.28 2.43
C GLY A 183 -15.61 -46.66 1.77
N GLN A 184 -16.75 -47.31 2.00
CA GLN A 184 -17.06 -48.65 1.51
C GLN A 184 -18.58 -48.74 1.24
N SER A 185 -18.99 -49.40 0.17
CA SER A 185 -20.41 -49.70 -0.11
C SER A 185 -20.70 -51.17 0.12
N GLU A 186 -21.96 -51.55 0.29
CA GLU A 186 -22.31 -52.98 0.37
C GLU A 186 -22.14 -53.71 -0.98
N GLU A 187 -22.25 -52.97 -2.10
CA GLU A 187 -22.05 -53.48 -3.45
C GLU A 187 -20.58 -53.86 -3.72
N ASN A 188 -19.63 -53.09 -3.18
CA ASN A 188 -18.20 -53.30 -3.38
C ASN A 188 -17.51 -53.74 -2.08
N GLN A 189 -16.91 -54.94 -2.09
CA GLN A 189 -16.17 -55.44 -0.93
C GLN A 189 -14.83 -54.73 -0.66
N PHE A 190 -14.39 -53.84 -1.56
CA PHE A 190 -13.14 -53.07 -1.42
C PHE A 190 -13.39 -51.68 -0.81
N TYR A 191 -12.38 -51.15 -0.12
CA TYR A 191 -12.36 -49.77 0.38
C TYR A 191 -11.91 -48.83 -0.71
N TYR A 192 -12.53 -47.67 -0.86
CA TYR A 192 -12.08 -46.67 -1.82
C TYR A 192 -11.85 -45.30 -1.22
N GLY A 193 -10.83 -44.61 -1.73
CA GLY A 193 -10.51 -43.24 -1.41
C GLY A 193 -10.95 -42.30 -2.53
N LYS A 194 -11.70 -41.24 -2.19
CA LYS A 194 -12.20 -40.22 -3.11
C LYS A 194 -11.82 -38.81 -2.67
N THR A 195 -11.68 -37.88 -3.60
CA THR A 195 -11.40 -36.47 -3.32
C THR A 195 -12.12 -35.54 -4.29
N VAL A 196 -12.15 -34.25 -3.96
CA VAL A 196 -12.67 -33.20 -4.84
C VAL A 196 -11.55 -32.29 -5.31
N PHE A 197 -11.60 -31.90 -6.57
CA PHE A 197 -10.77 -30.86 -7.15
C PHE A 197 -11.59 -29.55 -7.17
N PRO A 198 -11.40 -28.64 -6.19
CA PRO A 198 -12.28 -27.49 -6.02
C PRO A 198 -12.28 -26.53 -7.22
N TYR A 199 -11.19 -26.50 -7.99
CA TYR A 199 -11.05 -25.65 -9.18
C TYR A 199 -11.42 -26.36 -10.49
N HIS A 200 -11.97 -27.58 -10.43
CA HIS A 200 -12.56 -28.18 -11.63
C HIS A 200 -13.67 -27.25 -12.15
N PRO A 201 -13.78 -27.02 -13.48
CA PRO A 201 -14.76 -26.09 -14.05
C PRO A 201 -16.20 -26.37 -13.58
N ASP A 202 -16.53 -27.62 -13.33
CA ASP A 202 -17.86 -28.03 -12.84
C ASP A 202 -18.10 -27.67 -11.36
N ASN A 203 -17.04 -27.63 -10.55
CA ASN A 203 -17.15 -27.41 -9.10
C ASN A 203 -17.27 -25.92 -8.73
N ASN A 204 -17.30 -25.01 -9.71
CA ASN A 204 -17.49 -23.57 -9.50
C ASN A 204 -16.64 -23.05 -8.32
N CYS A 205 -15.36 -23.45 -8.29
CA CYS A 205 -14.35 -22.92 -7.36
C CYS A 205 -14.55 -23.35 -5.91
N GLY A 206 -15.12 -24.54 -5.73
CA GLY A 206 -15.47 -25.09 -4.42
C GLY A 206 -16.81 -24.59 -3.90
N ASN A 207 -17.51 -23.69 -4.61
CA ASN A 207 -18.88 -23.33 -4.22
C ASN A 207 -19.87 -24.49 -4.46
N ARG A 208 -19.48 -25.47 -5.29
CA ARG A 208 -20.20 -26.71 -5.52
C ARG A 208 -19.22 -27.88 -5.58
N VAL A 209 -19.71 -29.07 -5.26
CA VAL A 209 -19.00 -30.32 -5.46
C VAL A 209 -19.90 -31.14 -6.37
N ILE A 210 -19.58 -31.18 -7.65
CA ILE A 210 -20.32 -31.92 -8.67
C ILE A 210 -19.52 -33.14 -9.12
N SER A 211 -18.21 -33.00 -9.26
CA SER A 211 -17.30 -34.10 -9.62
C SER A 211 -16.42 -34.48 -8.44
N VAL A 212 -16.56 -35.73 -8.00
CA VAL A 212 -15.68 -36.39 -7.04
C VAL A 212 -14.90 -37.46 -7.81
N GLU A 213 -13.58 -37.48 -7.64
CA GLU A 213 -12.70 -38.39 -8.34
C GLU A 213 -12.24 -39.53 -7.43
N LEU A 214 -12.20 -40.75 -7.99
CA LEU A 214 -11.64 -41.93 -7.34
C LEU A 214 -10.11 -41.86 -7.36
N LEU A 215 -9.50 -41.90 -6.18
CA LEU A 215 -8.05 -41.90 -6.01
C LEU A 215 -7.49 -43.31 -5.99
N ASP A 216 -8.02 -44.13 -5.09
CA ASP A 216 -7.47 -45.45 -4.76
C ASP A 216 -8.59 -46.44 -4.42
N ALA A 217 -8.37 -47.72 -4.72
CA ALA A 217 -9.14 -48.83 -4.18
C ALA A 217 -8.21 -49.77 -3.40
N CYS A 218 -8.67 -50.33 -2.29
CA CYS A 218 -7.94 -51.26 -1.46
C CYS A 218 -8.75 -52.52 -1.20
N ASP A 219 -8.16 -53.66 -1.52
CA ASP A 219 -8.75 -54.98 -1.31
C ASP A 219 -7.89 -55.83 -0.37
N TYR A 220 -8.54 -56.69 0.42
CA TYR A 220 -7.90 -57.59 1.37
C TYR A 220 -8.37 -59.02 1.09
N PRO A 221 -7.51 -59.90 0.52
CA PRO A 221 -7.92 -61.26 0.20
C PRO A 221 -8.24 -62.03 1.48
N SER A 222 -9.52 -62.34 1.71
CA SER A 222 -9.93 -63.24 2.78
C SER A 222 -9.61 -64.69 2.40
N GLU A 223 -9.13 -65.52 3.34
CA GLU A 223 -8.71 -66.91 3.10
C GLU A 223 -9.88 -67.89 2.73
N GLU A 224 -11.03 -67.38 2.27
CA GLU A 224 -12.23 -68.17 1.97
C GLU A 224 -12.76 -67.89 0.55
N THR A 225 -11.96 -68.10 -0.50
CA THR A 225 -12.49 -68.23 -1.89
C THR A 225 -11.49 -68.87 -2.86
N ASP A 226 -10.92 -70.03 -2.52
CA ASP A 226 -10.14 -70.84 -3.47
C ASP A 226 -10.30 -72.34 -3.17
N SER A 227 -11.43 -72.95 -3.56
CA SER A 227 -11.57 -74.37 -3.92
C SER A 227 -13.04 -74.80 -4.04
N GLU A 228 -13.58 -74.79 -5.27
CA GLU A 228 -14.82 -75.42 -5.76
C GLU A 228 -15.09 -74.67 -7.10
N ASP A 229 -14.88 -75.16 -8.32
CA ASP A 229 -14.99 -76.49 -8.88
C ASP A 229 -14.14 -76.57 -10.18
N GLU A 230 -13.15 -77.46 -10.21
CA GLU A 230 -12.61 -78.02 -11.45
C GLU A 230 -12.81 -79.54 -11.43
N ASN A 231 -13.41 -80.05 -12.51
CA ASN A 231 -13.61 -81.47 -12.89
C ASN A 231 -14.97 -82.09 -12.53
N ASP A 232 -15.87 -82.11 -13.50
CA ASP A 232 -16.58 -83.34 -13.86
C ASP A 232 -16.76 -83.37 -15.39
N GLU A 233 -16.09 -84.34 -16.00
CA GLU A 233 -16.17 -84.71 -17.41
C GLU A 233 -17.45 -85.53 -17.71
N ASP A 234 -17.76 -85.60 -19.00
CA ASP A 234 -18.49 -86.65 -19.71
C ASP A 234 -20.00 -86.56 -19.99
N GLU A 235 -20.25 -86.31 -21.28
CA GLU A 235 -21.15 -87.01 -22.20
C GLU A 235 -22.68 -86.82 -22.10
N GLY A 236 -23.24 -86.20 -23.14
CA GLY A 236 -24.69 -86.19 -23.40
C GLY A 236 -25.07 -85.47 -24.70
N ASP A 237 -24.88 -86.14 -25.85
CA ASP A 237 -25.36 -85.76 -27.18
C ASP A 237 -26.88 -85.47 -27.25
N GLY A 238 -27.28 -84.49 -28.07
CA GLY A 238 -28.66 -84.44 -28.61
C GLY A 238 -29.15 -83.12 -29.24
N ALA A 239 -28.95 -82.99 -30.56
CA ALA A 239 -29.80 -82.34 -31.61
C ALA A 239 -30.33 -80.89 -31.42
N GLN A 240 -29.90 -79.92 -32.26
CA GLN A 240 -30.57 -79.39 -33.50
C GLN A 240 -31.98 -78.82 -33.25
N GLU A 241 -32.32 -77.54 -33.53
CA GLU A 241 -32.58 -76.86 -34.83
C GLU A 241 -32.60 -75.31 -34.58
N GLU A 242 -31.85 -74.46 -35.31
CA GLU A 242 -32.24 -73.63 -36.48
C GLU A 242 -33.44 -72.65 -36.30
N ASP A 243 -33.20 -71.33 -36.34
CA ASP A 243 -33.99 -70.37 -37.15
C ASP A 243 -33.29 -68.98 -37.32
N ASP A 244 -33.46 -68.40 -38.51
CA ASP A 244 -32.78 -67.27 -39.17
C ASP A 244 -33.22 -65.85 -38.68
N GLY A 245 -32.38 -64.79 -38.61
CA GLY A 245 -32.00 -63.82 -39.69
C GLY A 245 -32.98 -62.61 -39.82
N PRO A 246 -32.69 -61.45 -40.48
CA PRO A 246 -31.43 -60.86 -40.99
C PRO A 246 -31.28 -59.30 -40.82
N GLN A 247 -30.21 -58.75 -41.41
CA GLN A 247 -29.65 -57.37 -41.47
C GLN A 247 -30.51 -56.26 -42.16
N GLU A 248 -30.23 -54.99 -41.82
CA GLU A 248 -30.32 -53.83 -42.74
C GLU A 248 -29.13 -52.86 -42.55
N GLU A 249 -28.59 -52.37 -43.68
CA GLU A 249 -27.47 -51.42 -43.87
C GLU A 249 -27.97 -49.97 -44.02
N GLY A 250 -27.08 -48.98 -43.86
CA GLY A 250 -27.30 -47.61 -44.37
C GLY A 250 -26.26 -46.56 -43.94
N ASP A 251 -25.30 -46.29 -44.83
CA ASP A 251 -24.64 -45.01 -45.25
C ASP A 251 -24.75 -43.76 -44.33
N GLY A 252 -23.74 -42.91 -44.06
CA GLY A 252 -22.55 -42.48 -44.79
C GLY A 252 -22.61 -40.95 -44.99
N GLU A 253 -21.60 -40.17 -44.54
CA GLU A 253 -21.24 -38.84 -45.07
C GLU A 253 -19.93 -38.29 -44.43
N GLN A 254 -18.97 -37.91 -45.29
CA GLN A 254 -17.71 -37.21 -45.02
C GLN A 254 -17.82 -35.79 -45.61
N GLU A 255 -17.22 -34.78 -44.96
CA GLU A 255 -16.77 -33.55 -45.62
C GLU A 255 -15.36 -33.17 -45.12
N GLU A 256 -14.46 -32.97 -46.09
CA GLU A 256 -13.07 -32.47 -46.00
C GLU A 256 -13.05 -30.94 -46.21
N GLU A 257 -12.04 -30.22 -45.72
CA GLU A 257 -11.38 -29.10 -46.45
C GLU A 257 -10.02 -28.67 -45.82
N ASP A 258 -8.93 -28.94 -46.57
CA ASP A 258 -7.72 -28.13 -46.91
C ASP A 258 -7.35 -26.89 -46.06
N GLY A 259 -6.12 -26.57 -45.62
CA GLY A 259 -4.72 -26.65 -46.14
C GLY A 259 -4.08 -25.21 -46.07
N PRO A 260 -2.77 -24.92 -46.34
CA PRO A 260 -1.50 -25.65 -46.19
C PRO A 260 -0.34 -24.80 -45.55
N GLN A 261 0.86 -25.41 -45.49
CA GLN A 261 2.15 -24.87 -45.01
C GLN A 261 2.75 -23.73 -45.85
N GLU A 262 3.51 -22.82 -45.20
CA GLU A 262 4.65 -22.12 -45.81
C GLU A 262 5.87 -22.16 -44.87
N GLN A 263 7.02 -22.36 -45.51
CA GLN A 263 8.35 -22.62 -44.98
C GLN A 263 9.26 -21.54 -45.61
N GLU A 264 9.91 -20.68 -44.82
CA GLU A 264 11.03 -19.87 -45.31
C GLU A 264 12.18 -19.85 -44.30
N ASP A 265 13.32 -20.30 -44.82
CA ASP A 265 14.67 -20.21 -44.30
C ASP A 265 15.16 -18.76 -44.18
N GLY A 266 16.22 -18.54 -43.37
CA GLY A 266 17.27 -17.59 -43.78
C GLY A 266 17.86 -16.65 -42.73
N ASP A 267 19.13 -16.92 -42.39
CA ASP A 267 20.23 -15.96 -42.22
C ASP A 267 20.49 -15.19 -40.91
N GLN A 268 21.40 -15.77 -40.12
CA GLN A 268 22.70 -15.23 -39.66
C GLN A 268 22.96 -13.71 -39.60
N ALA A 269 23.30 -13.21 -38.39
CA ALA A 269 24.43 -12.30 -38.09
C ALA A 269 24.61 -12.23 -36.54
N LYS A 270 25.66 -12.75 -35.89
CA LYS A 270 27.08 -12.31 -35.73
C LYS A 270 27.34 -10.99 -34.99
N GLY A 271 28.18 -11.09 -33.94
CA GLY A 271 28.96 -10.03 -33.27
C GLY A 271 28.32 -9.54 -31.96
N ASP A 272 28.99 -9.32 -30.83
CA ASP A 272 30.41 -9.28 -30.44
C ASP A 272 30.40 -9.32 -28.89
N GLU A 273 31.20 -10.18 -28.25
CA GLU A 273 32.42 -9.83 -27.48
C GLU A 273 32.23 -8.94 -26.22
N GLY A 274 32.64 -9.47 -25.06
CA GLY A 274 32.75 -8.70 -23.81
C GLY A 274 32.97 -9.56 -22.57
N GLN A 275 34.19 -10.09 -22.43
CA GLN A 275 34.71 -10.89 -21.31
C GLN A 275 35.54 -9.98 -20.38
N GLU A 276 35.33 -10.01 -19.05
CA GLU A 276 36.26 -9.61 -17.96
C GLU A 276 35.56 -9.93 -16.61
N ASN A 277 35.95 -10.99 -15.88
CA ASN A 277 36.99 -11.09 -14.83
C ASN A 277 36.66 -10.40 -13.50
N ASP A 278 36.46 -11.20 -12.44
CA ASP A 278 36.83 -11.02 -11.01
C ASP A 278 36.14 -12.18 -10.25
N ASP A 279 36.75 -13.28 -9.82
CA ASP A 279 37.86 -13.55 -8.88
C ASP A 279 37.71 -12.97 -7.46
N GLY A 280 37.83 -13.87 -6.47
CA GLY A 280 38.13 -13.55 -5.06
C GLY A 280 36.97 -13.60 -4.05
N GLY A 281 36.96 -14.62 -3.18
CA GLY A 281 36.17 -14.53 -1.93
C GLY A 281 35.91 -15.81 -1.13
N LEU A 282 36.96 -16.59 -0.81
CA LEU A 282 36.95 -17.59 0.27
C LEU A 282 37.02 -16.87 1.64
N GLU A 283 36.20 -17.27 2.62
CA GLU A 283 36.58 -17.60 4.02
C GLU A 283 35.40 -17.51 5.03
N ASN A 284 35.53 -18.34 6.09
CA ASN A 284 34.70 -18.52 7.31
C ASN A 284 33.65 -19.63 7.17
N LYS A 285 33.88 -20.90 7.54
CA LYS A 285 34.52 -21.50 8.74
C LYS A 285 33.80 -21.13 10.04
N VAL A 286 32.79 -21.92 10.43
CA VAL A 286 32.51 -22.25 11.83
C VAL A 286 32.14 -23.74 11.92
N GLU A 287 32.96 -24.44 12.68
CA GLU A 287 32.91 -25.85 13.04
C GLU A 287 31.80 -26.10 14.08
N ASN A 288 31.10 -27.24 13.98
CA ASN A 288 30.65 -27.98 15.16
C ASN A 288 30.33 -29.44 14.79
N GLU A 289 31.38 -30.27 14.77
CA GLU A 289 31.27 -31.72 14.89
C GLU A 289 31.09 -32.07 16.37
N PHE A 290 30.03 -32.82 16.70
CA PHE A 290 29.96 -33.62 17.92
C PHE A 290 29.99 -35.10 17.52
N ARG A 291 31.19 -35.69 17.52
CA ARG A 291 31.41 -37.14 17.46
C ARG A 291 31.76 -37.65 18.86
N ILE A 292 30.85 -38.42 19.43
CA ILE A 292 31.10 -39.48 20.40
C ILE A 292 30.59 -40.74 19.68
N GLY A 293 31.30 -41.83 19.46
CA GLY A 293 32.51 -42.34 20.09
C GLY A 293 32.23 -43.79 20.51
N ALA A 294 32.88 -44.73 19.82
CA ALA A 294 33.03 -46.17 20.13
C ALA A 294 31.74 -47.02 19.99
N SER A 295 31.75 -48.24 19.47
CA SER A 295 32.83 -49.20 19.21
C SER A 295 32.35 -50.22 18.16
N ASP A 296 33.27 -50.61 17.27
CA ASP A 296 33.19 -51.81 16.45
C ASP A 296 33.05 -53.05 17.34
N ASP A 297 32.13 -53.95 16.99
CA ASP A 297 32.29 -55.38 17.17
C ASP A 297 31.50 -56.07 16.05
N ASP A 298 32.25 -56.77 15.20
CA ASP A 298 31.78 -57.73 14.21
C ASP A 298 30.93 -58.82 14.88
N GLU A 299 29.81 -59.22 14.28
CA GLU A 299 29.47 -60.64 14.16
C GLU A 299 28.36 -60.86 13.12
N LEU A 300 28.72 -61.66 12.12
CA LEU A 300 27.85 -62.34 11.16
C LEU A 300 26.83 -63.23 11.88
N GLU A 301 25.78 -63.60 11.12
CA GLU A 301 24.80 -64.67 11.37
C GLU A 301 23.46 -64.21 12.01
N ASN A 302 22.46 -63.97 11.17
CA ASN A 302 21.40 -64.96 10.98
C ASN A 302 20.36 -64.49 9.94
N ASP A 303 20.47 -65.03 8.72
CA ASP A 303 19.31 -65.32 7.89
C ASP A 303 18.46 -66.37 8.62
N LEU A 304 17.47 -65.91 9.39
CA LEU A 304 16.40 -66.74 9.93
C LEU A 304 15.07 -66.08 9.61
N SER A 305 14.57 -66.45 8.43
CA SER A 305 13.16 -66.76 8.16
C SER A 305 12.23 -66.66 9.38
N SER A 306 11.50 -65.55 9.50
CA SER A 306 10.19 -65.53 10.14
C SER A 306 9.14 -65.58 9.04
N ASN A 307 8.62 -66.79 8.81
CA ASN A 307 7.31 -66.98 8.21
C ASN A 307 6.29 -66.13 9.00
N SER A 308 5.79 -65.08 8.38
CA SER A 308 4.60 -64.34 8.80
C SER A 308 3.63 -64.39 7.63
N SER A 309 2.84 -65.46 7.58
CA SER A 309 1.76 -65.66 6.62
C SER A 309 0.52 -64.90 7.10
N GLU A 310 0.55 -63.56 7.04
CA GLU A 310 -0.67 -62.75 7.06
C GLU A 310 -0.75 -62.02 5.71
N PRO A 311 -1.91 -62.05 5.01
CA PRO A 311 -2.05 -61.36 3.74
C PRO A 311 -1.86 -59.85 3.90
N GLU A 312 -1.10 -59.23 3.01
CA GLU A 312 -0.90 -57.77 2.95
C GLU A 312 -1.98 -57.16 2.04
N ALA A 313 -2.56 -56.01 2.44
CA ALA A 313 -3.59 -55.34 1.65
C ALA A 313 -3.06 -54.82 0.31
N ILE A 314 -3.84 -54.97 -0.77
CA ILE A 314 -3.46 -54.57 -2.13
C ILE A 314 -4.15 -53.24 -2.46
N ILE A 315 -3.36 -52.20 -2.78
CA ILE A 315 -3.89 -50.88 -3.20
C ILE A 315 -3.74 -50.73 -4.72
N GLU A 316 -4.86 -50.49 -5.41
CA GLU A 316 -4.92 -50.05 -6.79
C GLU A 316 -5.02 -48.52 -6.86
N GLU A 317 -4.06 -47.87 -7.53
CA GLU A 317 -3.99 -46.41 -7.70
C GLU A 317 -4.62 -45.99 -9.03
N PHE A 318 -5.70 -45.20 -8.95
CA PHE A 318 -6.35 -44.62 -10.13
C PHE A 318 -5.79 -43.22 -10.42
N PHE A 319 -5.58 -42.39 -9.39
CA PHE A 319 -5.11 -41.02 -9.54
C PHE A 319 -4.14 -40.61 -8.42
N ARG A 320 -2.96 -40.09 -8.80
CA ARG A 320 -1.93 -39.64 -7.86
C ARG A 320 -2.26 -38.25 -7.34
N ALA A 321 -3.20 -38.12 -6.40
CA ALA A 321 -3.63 -36.82 -5.88
C ALA A 321 -2.65 -36.22 -4.86
N LYS A 322 -1.46 -35.80 -5.31
CA LYS A 322 -0.64 -34.89 -4.50
C LYS A 322 -1.35 -33.55 -4.37
N PHE A 323 -1.12 -32.84 -3.27
CA PHE A 323 -1.72 -31.52 -3.04
C PHE A 323 -1.43 -30.52 -4.17
N GLU A 324 -0.25 -30.59 -4.78
CA GLU A 324 0.12 -29.76 -5.93
C GLU A 324 -0.72 -30.07 -7.19
N ASP A 325 -1.11 -31.34 -7.38
CA ASP A 325 -1.91 -31.79 -8.50
C ASP A 325 -3.39 -31.38 -8.35
N LYS A 326 -3.83 -30.98 -7.14
CA LYS A 326 -5.18 -30.45 -6.89
C LYS A 326 -5.42 -29.04 -7.45
N PHE A 327 -4.38 -28.37 -7.94
CA PHE A 327 -4.47 -27.04 -8.53
C PHE A 327 -4.29 -27.12 -10.06
N PRO A 328 -5.37 -27.00 -10.86
CA PRO A 328 -5.24 -26.95 -12.31
C PRO A 328 -4.44 -25.70 -12.71
N ARG A 329 -3.68 -25.84 -13.80
CA ARG A 329 -2.95 -24.69 -14.40
C ARG A 329 -3.88 -23.63 -14.98
N ASP A 330 -5.14 -23.99 -15.20
CA ASP A 330 -6.18 -23.12 -15.71
C ASP A 330 -7.23 -22.90 -14.61
N LEU A 331 -7.33 -21.66 -14.12
CA LEU A 331 -8.23 -21.25 -13.04
C LEU A 331 -9.41 -20.43 -13.57
N SER A 332 -9.72 -20.55 -14.86
CA SER A 332 -10.70 -19.71 -15.56
C SER A 332 -12.15 -19.78 -15.08
N GLY A 333 -12.47 -20.73 -14.19
CA GLY A 333 -13.80 -20.85 -13.61
C GLY A 333 -14.11 -19.88 -12.46
N CYS A 334 -13.11 -19.18 -11.89
CA CYS A 334 -13.24 -18.58 -10.56
C CYS A 334 -13.11 -17.07 -10.52
N PRO A 335 -14.18 -16.31 -10.21
CA PRO A 335 -14.04 -14.90 -9.89
C PRO A 335 -13.39 -14.74 -8.52
N LEU A 336 -12.21 -14.11 -8.47
CA LEU A 336 -11.61 -13.64 -7.22
C LEU A 336 -12.10 -12.22 -6.94
N THR A 337 -12.38 -11.90 -5.70
CA THR A 337 -12.75 -10.56 -5.26
C THR A 337 -11.53 -9.83 -4.69
N ALA A 338 -11.32 -8.63 -5.19
CA ALA A 338 -10.24 -7.74 -4.77
C ALA A 338 -10.84 -6.45 -4.23
N SER A 339 -10.45 -6.04 -3.03
CA SER A 339 -10.77 -4.71 -2.53
C SER A 339 -9.60 -3.76 -2.64
N PHE A 340 -9.94 -2.48 -2.81
CA PHE A 340 -8.93 -1.46 -3.01
C PHE A 340 -9.12 -0.24 -2.14
N ARG A 341 -7.98 0.31 -1.72
CA ARG A 341 -7.90 1.66 -1.17
C ARG A 341 -7.70 2.65 -2.33
N PRO A 342 -8.55 3.69 -2.48
CA PRO A 342 -8.34 4.72 -3.49
C PRO A 342 -7.09 5.55 -3.14
N TRP A 343 -5.96 5.22 -3.75
CA TRP A 343 -4.67 5.85 -3.48
C TRP A 343 -3.87 6.05 -4.77
N GLU A 344 -3.82 7.29 -5.25
CA GLU A 344 -3.02 7.67 -6.42
C GLU A 344 -1.52 7.58 -6.08
N PRO A 345 -0.66 7.03 -6.96
CA PRO A 345 -0.91 6.58 -8.35
C PRO A 345 -1.35 5.11 -8.51
N TYR A 346 -1.57 4.35 -7.44
CA TYR A 346 -1.75 2.91 -7.51
C TYR A 346 -3.12 2.50 -8.02
N ILE A 347 -4.20 3.01 -7.40
CA ILE A 347 -5.58 2.76 -7.84
C ILE A 347 -6.41 4.02 -7.63
N PHE A 348 -7.05 4.49 -8.70
CA PHE A 348 -7.90 5.67 -8.67
C PHE A 348 -8.96 5.61 -9.76
N ARG A 349 -10.01 6.42 -9.58
CA ARG A 349 -11.09 6.55 -10.57
C ARG A 349 -10.62 7.44 -11.71
N ASN A 350 -10.71 6.94 -12.94
CA ASN A 350 -10.41 7.75 -14.11
C ASN A 350 -11.53 8.79 -14.28
N SER A 351 -11.22 10.06 -14.00
CA SER A 351 -12.20 11.15 -13.94
C SER A 351 -12.68 11.65 -15.31
N GLU A 352 -12.53 10.87 -16.38
CA GLU A 352 -12.91 11.28 -17.74
C GLU A 352 -14.43 11.52 -17.92
N GLU A 353 -15.27 11.21 -16.91
CA GLU A 353 -16.72 11.43 -16.95
C GLU A 353 -17.27 12.48 -15.97
N GLN A 354 -16.41 13.11 -15.14
CA GLN A 354 -16.80 14.39 -14.54
C GLN A 354 -16.26 15.49 -15.45
N PRO A 355 -17.12 16.29 -16.12
CA PRO A 355 -16.63 17.54 -16.67
C PRO A 355 -16.01 18.25 -15.47
N VAL A 356 -14.70 18.51 -15.53
CA VAL A 356 -14.12 19.57 -14.71
C VAL A 356 -14.99 20.75 -15.05
N ASP A 357 -15.89 21.14 -14.13
CA ASP A 357 -16.66 22.34 -14.30
C ASP A 357 -15.65 23.41 -14.65
N ASP A 358 -15.79 23.91 -15.88
CA ASP A 358 -14.99 24.95 -16.50
C ASP A 358 -15.13 26.20 -15.64
N TYR A 359 -14.43 26.25 -14.52
CA TYR A 359 -14.26 27.45 -13.71
C TYR A 359 -13.26 28.39 -14.39
N TYR A 360 -13.20 28.46 -15.74
CA TYR A 360 -12.30 29.42 -16.40
C TYR A 360 -12.64 29.73 -17.88
N TYR A 361 -13.89 30.06 -18.19
CA TYR A 361 -14.25 30.92 -19.33
C TYR A 361 -15.44 31.83 -18.98
N GLY A 362 -15.21 32.81 -18.09
CA GLY A 362 -16.09 33.94 -17.82
C GLY A 362 -15.49 35.24 -18.34
N LEU A 363 -15.34 35.37 -19.66
CA LEU A 363 -15.13 36.66 -20.32
C LEU A 363 -16.47 37.42 -20.27
N GLN A 364 -16.74 38.10 -19.17
CA GLN A 364 -17.63 39.25 -19.14
C GLN A 364 -16.93 40.34 -18.35
N GLY A 365 -16.56 41.40 -19.07
CA GLY A 365 -15.98 42.59 -18.49
C GLY A 365 -16.95 43.23 -17.51
N ASP A 366 -16.39 43.69 -16.41
CA ASP A 366 -16.69 44.93 -15.68
C ASP A 366 -15.54 45.04 -14.65
N GLU A 367 -14.57 45.93 -14.91
CA GLU A 367 -14.49 47.25 -14.25
C GLU A 367 -14.47 47.15 -12.72
N ASP A 368 -13.30 47.47 -12.16
CA ASP A 368 -13.12 48.25 -10.94
C ASP A 368 -13.60 47.66 -9.58
N ASP A 369 -12.65 47.20 -8.76
CA ASP A 369 -12.27 47.86 -7.50
C ASP A 369 -11.50 46.90 -6.56
N TYR A 370 -10.19 47.07 -6.47
CA TYR A 370 -9.45 46.75 -5.25
C TYR A 370 -9.43 48.02 -4.41
N ASN A 371 -10.30 48.10 -3.42
CA ASN A 371 -10.24 49.12 -2.38
C ASN A 371 -10.29 48.48 -1.00
N ASP A 372 -9.09 48.29 -0.45
CA ASP A 372 -8.64 48.80 0.84
C ASP A 372 -9.51 48.65 2.11
N THR A 373 -8.79 48.25 3.17
CA THR A 373 -8.92 48.69 4.57
C THR A 373 -9.95 48.10 5.55
N SER A 374 -9.37 47.30 6.47
CA SER A 374 -9.42 47.43 7.95
C SER A 374 -10.63 46.90 8.74
N PRO A 375 -10.38 46.38 9.97
CA PRO A 375 -11.26 45.48 10.70
C PRO A 375 -12.24 46.25 11.61
N ASN A 376 -13.42 45.67 11.85
CA ASN A 376 -14.26 46.14 12.95
C ASN A 376 -14.87 44.96 13.72
N TYR A 377 -14.55 44.92 15.01
CA TYR A 377 -15.18 44.11 16.04
C TYR A 377 -16.65 44.49 16.17
N GLY A 378 -17.50 43.49 16.34
CA GLY A 378 -18.94 43.62 16.59
C GLY A 378 -19.45 42.39 17.32
N GLU A 379 -19.37 42.49 18.64
CA GLU A 379 -19.78 41.59 19.73
C GLU A 379 -21.31 41.35 19.75
N SER A 380 -21.73 40.40 20.61
CA SER A 380 -23.10 39.94 20.94
C SER A 380 -23.65 38.75 20.13
N ASP A 381 -24.22 37.67 20.68
CA ASP A 381 -24.40 37.19 22.07
C ASP A 381 -24.86 35.70 22.01
N ASP A 382 -24.70 35.01 23.14
CA ASP A 382 -25.38 33.79 23.62
C ASP A 382 -24.92 32.40 23.11
N GLU A 383 -24.08 31.65 23.84
CA GLU A 383 -24.39 30.79 25.01
C GLU A 383 -25.34 29.62 24.65
N SER A 384 -24.96 28.34 24.72
CA SER A 384 -24.65 27.61 25.96
C SER A 384 -24.39 26.13 25.66
N TYR A 385 -23.55 25.49 26.47
CA TYR A 385 -23.27 24.05 26.50
C TYR A 385 -24.42 23.28 27.18
N ALA A 386 -24.79 22.11 26.66
CA ALA A 386 -25.34 21.01 27.46
C ALA A 386 -25.09 19.64 26.79
N ASP A 387 -24.57 18.73 27.60
CA ASP A 387 -24.29 17.29 27.41
C ASP A 387 -25.10 16.55 28.51
N PRO A 388 -25.21 15.20 28.56
CA PRO A 388 -25.74 14.20 27.64
C PRO A 388 -27.02 13.53 28.17
N GLY A 389 -27.75 12.77 27.33
CA GLY A 389 -28.65 11.72 27.81
C GLY A 389 -29.89 11.44 26.95
N GLU A 390 -30.16 10.15 26.78
CA GLU A 390 -31.41 9.49 26.37
C GLU A 390 -31.77 9.43 24.87
N ASP A 391 -31.45 8.24 24.33
CA ASP A 391 -32.39 7.33 23.66
C ASP A 391 -33.25 7.91 22.53
N GLY A 392 -32.71 7.82 21.31
CA GLY A 392 -33.43 8.17 20.10
C GLY A 392 -32.82 7.46 18.89
N ASP A 393 -33.28 6.23 18.70
CA ASP A 393 -33.36 5.45 17.45
C ASP A 393 -33.00 6.27 16.19
N GLY A 394 -31.72 6.21 15.80
CA GLY A 394 -31.14 6.98 14.70
C GLY A 394 -30.41 6.03 13.77
N ALA A 395 -31.17 5.41 12.87
CA ALA A 395 -30.68 4.54 11.81
C ALA A 395 -29.46 5.16 11.10
N ILE A 396 -28.37 4.40 11.12
CA ILE A 396 -27.16 4.61 10.32
C ILE A 396 -27.61 4.63 8.86
N PRO A 397 -27.25 5.65 8.05
CA PRO A 397 -27.44 5.54 6.62
C PRO A 397 -26.38 4.58 6.10
N ASP A 398 -26.77 3.31 5.97
CA ASP A 398 -26.05 2.33 5.18
C ASP A 398 -25.85 2.95 3.79
N THR A 399 -24.63 3.39 3.52
CA THR A 399 -24.26 3.91 2.21
C THR A 399 -23.93 2.70 1.34
N GLU A 400 -24.90 1.79 1.18
CA GLU A 400 -24.90 0.84 0.09
C GLU A 400 -25.06 1.64 -1.20
N THR A 401 -23.92 1.99 -1.79
CA THR A 401 -23.89 2.50 -3.16
C THR A 401 -24.10 1.32 -4.09
N GLN A 402 -25.35 0.82 -4.13
CA GLN A 402 -25.88 0.09 -5.26
C GLN A 402 -26.00 1.07 -6.44
N SER A 403 -24.94 1.19 -7.23
CA SER A 403 -25.01 1.73 -8.59
C SER A 403 -23.97 1.03 -9.44
N GLY A 404 -24.41 -0.02 -10.14
CA GLY A 404 -23.65 -0.83 -11.09
C GLY A 404 -23.25 -0.09 -12.38
N GLY A 405 -22.77 1.15 -12.27
CA GLY A 405 -21.95 1.75 -13.30
C GLY A 405 -20.55 1.15 -13.22
N LYS A 406 -20.07 0.52 -14.29
CA LYS A 406 -18.72 -0.06 -14.39
C LYS A 406 -17.68 1.07 -14.25
N LEU A 407 -17.33 1.42 -13.01
CA LEU A 407 -16.39 2.50 -12.70
C LEU A 407 -15.06 2.17 -13.37
N LYS A 408 -14.62 3.02 -14.30
CA LYS A 408 -13.34 2.87 -15.00
C LYS A 408 -12.22 3.22 -14.02
N LEU A 409 -11.67 2.20 -13.37
CA LEU A 409 -10.49 2.33 -12.53
C LEU A 409 -9.22 2.43 -13.39
N SER A 410 -8.20 3.05 -12.85
CA SER A 410 -6.89 3.22 -13.47
C SER A 410 -5.82 3.29 -12.39
N GLY A 411 -4.58 2.97 -12.75
CA GLY A 411 -3.43 3.11 -11.86
C GLY A 411 -2.47 1.94 -11.98
N ILE A 412 -1.31 2.06 -11.34
CA ILE A 412 -0.22 1.08 -11.48
C ILE A 412 -0.64 -0.30 -10.97
N GLU A 413 -1.30 -0.37 -9.82
CA GLU A 413 -1.75 -1.65 -9.26
C GLU A 413 -2.98 -2.20 -9.96
N TYR A 414 -3.86 -1.33 -10.47
CA TYR A 414 -5.00 -1.78 -11.27
C TYR A 414 -4.54 -2.53 -12.54
N GLU A 415 -3.60 -1.95 -13.29
CA GLU A 415 -3.00 -2.58 -14.47
C GLU A 415 -2.26 -3.87 -14.12
N MET A 416 -1.57 -3.89 -12.97
CA MET A 416 -0.89 -5.08 -12.48
C MET A 416 -1.86 -6.20 -12.13
N VAL A 417 -2.95 -5.92 -11.41
CA VAL A 417 -3.96 -6.93 -11.07
C VAL A 417 -4.66 -7.45 -12.33
N GLN A 418 -4.94 -6.58 -13.30
CA GLN A 418 -5.46 -7.03 -14.59
C GLN A 418 -4.47 -7.94 -15.33
N THR A 419 -3.18 -7.62 -15.31
CA THR A 419 -2.14 -8.46 -15.92
C THR A 419 -2.02 -9.82 -15.21
N ILE A 420 -2.16 -9.85 -13.88
CA ILE A 420 -2.18 -11.10 -13.10
C ILE A 420 -3.40 -11.93 -13.48
N ALA A 421 -4.58 -11.31 -13.58
CA ALA A 421 -5.83 -11.93 -14.01
C ALA A 421 -5.66 -12.58 -15.40
N GLU A 422 -5.14 -11.82 -16.37
CA GLU A 422 -4.88 -12.30 -17.73
C GLU A 422 -3.86 -13.46 -17.77
N ARG A 423 -2.82 -13.41 -16.93
CA ARG A 423 -1.75 -14.41 -16.94
C ARG A 423 -2.12 -15.73 -16.27
N LEU A 424 -2.97 -15.68 -15.25
CA LEU A 424 -3.50 -16.84 -14.53
C LEU A 424 -4.82 -17.35 -15.13
N HIS A 425 -5.32 -16.70 -16.19
CA HIS A 425 -6.64 -16.95 -16.79
C HIS A 425 -7.81 -16.77 -15.80
N VAL A 426 -7.66 -15.97 -14.75
CA VAL A 426 -8.66 -15.74 -13.69
C VAL A 426 -9.43 -14.45 -13.93
N SER A 427 -10.71 -14.38 -13.54
CA SER A 427 -11.45 -13.11 -13.46
C SER A 427 -11.28 -12.49 -12.07
N ILE A 428 -10.82 -11.24 -11.99
CA ILE A 428 -10.69 -10.53 -10.71
C ILE A 428 -11.71 -9.38 -10.69
N GLU A 429 -12.69 -9.47 -9.79
CA GLU A 429 -13.70 -8.44 -9.57
C GLU A 429 -13.22 -7.46 -8.50
N MET A 430 -13.11 -6.19 -8.88
CA MET A 430 -12.77 -5.11 -7.94
C MET A 430 -14.02 -4.69 -7.16
N GLN A 431 -14.16 -5.13 -5.91
CA GLN A 431 -15.29 -4.82 -5.02
C GLN A 431 -14.83 -3.98 -3.83
N GLY A 432 -15.66 -3.02 -3.38
CA GLY A 432 -15.42 -2.26 -2.15
C GLY A 432 -14.33 -1.18 -2.27
N GLU A 433 -14.77 0.09 -2.28
CA GLU A 433 -13.90 1.24 -2.02
C GLU A 433 -13.98 1.55 -0.52
N ASN A 434 -12.87 1.34 0.21
CA ASN A 434 -12.77 1.77 1.60
C ASN A 434 -11.49 2.58 1.80
N SER A 435 -11.63 3.80 2.31
CA SER A 435 -10.49 4.65 2.65
C SER A 435 -9.78 4.21 3.92
N ASN A 436 -10.51 3.52 4.82
CA ASN A 436 -9.98 3.01 6.07
C ASN A 436 -9.41 1.61 5.88
N LEU A 437 -8.08 1.52 5.92
CA LEU A 437 -7.33 0.28 5.76
C LEU A 437 -7.71 -0.79 6.80
N TYR A 438 -8.06 -0.39 8.04
CA TYR A 438 -8.47 -1.34 9.07
C TYR A 438 -9.75 -2.11 8.73
N HIS A 439 -10.68 -1.47 8.01
CA HIS A 439 -11.91 -2.14 7.56
C HIS A 439 -11.59 -3.19 6.50
N LEU A 440 -10.74 -2.85 5.53
CA LEU A 440 -10.28 -3.80 4.50
C LEU A 440 -9.56 -5.00 5.12
N PHE A 441 -8.75 -4.77 6.17
CA PHE A 441 -8.12 -5.86 6.91
C PHE A 441 -9.12 -6.80 7.57
N GLN A 442 -10.18 -6.25 8.17
CA GLN A 442 -11.21 -7.06 8.78
C GLN A 442 -11.92 -7.93 7.74
N GLN A 443 -12.30 -7.35 6.60
CA GLN A 443 -12.92 -8.10 5.49
C GLN A 443 -12.03 -9.22 4.95
N LEU A 444 -10.71 -9.00 4.89
CA LEU A 444 -9.74 -10.00 4.46
C LEU A 444 -9.62 -11.16 5.48
N ILE A 445 -9.67 -10.86 6.77
CA ILE A 445 -9.62 -11.88 7.84
C ILE A 445 -10.92 -12.67 7.91
N ASP A 446 -12.06 -12.00 7.73
CA ASP A 446 -13.38 -12.60 7.72
C ASP A 446 -13.63 -13.44 6.44
N GLY A 447 -12.75 -13.31 5.43
CA GLY A 447 -12.80 -14.08 4.20
C GLY A 447 -13.84 -13.59 3.19
N GLU A 448 -14.31 -12.35 3.36
CA GLU A 448 -15.21 -11.67 2.41
C GLU A 448 -14.49 -11.28 1.12
N ILE A 449 -13.16 -11.08 1.19
CA ILE A 449 -12.32 -10.66 0.08
C ILE A 449 -11.05 -11.52 0.02
N GLU A 450 -10.53 -11.78 -1.18
CA GLU A 450 -9.31 -12.60 -1.36
C GLU A 450 -8.03 -11.78 -1.49
N MET A 451 -8.11 -10.48 -1.81
CA MET A 451 -6.93 -9.61 -1.89
C MET A 451 -7.24 -8.15 -1.59
N ILE A 452 -6.26 -7.46 -1.01
CA ILE A 452 -6.26 -6.00 -0.81
C ILE A 452 -5.13 -5.38 -1.64
N VAL A 453 -5.49 -4.35 -2.40
CA VAL A 453 -4.58 -3.49 -3.17
C VAL A 453 -4.83 -2.01 -2.85
N GLY A 454 -3.91 -1.12 -3.19
CA GLY A 454 -4.04 0.34 -3.02
C GLY A 454 -2.84 1.02 -2.38
N GLY A 455 -1.61 0.65 -2.74
CA GLY A 455 -0.39 1.31 -2.25
C GLY A 455 -0.05 0.98 -0.79
N ILE A 456 -0.29 -0.26 -0.37
CA ILE A 456 -0.20 -0.69 1.03
C ILE A 456 1.19 -1.25 1.32
N ASP A 457 1.69 -1.00 2.53
CA ASP A 457 2.94 -1.57 3.03
C ASP A 457 2.73 -2.78 3.96
N GLU A 458 3.70 -3.68 3.97
CA GLU A 458 3.73 -4.77 4.93
C GLU A 458 4.13 -4.24 6.32
N ASP A 459 3.16 -4.22 7.25
CA ASP A 459 3.43 -3.88 8.65
C ASP A 459 3.80 -5.16 9.43
N PRO A 460 4.93 -5.17 10.18
CA PRO A 460 5.30 -6.30 11.03
C PRO A 460 4.24 -6.71 12.05
N SER A 461 3.33 -5.80 12.43
CA SER A 461 2.23 -6.08 13.36
C SER A 461 1.08 -6.87 12.74
N ILE A 462 0.88 -6.76 11.42
CA ILE A 462 -0.19 -7.45 10.67
C ILE A 462 0.30 -8.71 9.96
N SER A 463 1.60 -8.84 9.70
CA SER A 463 2.18 -10.01 9.00
C SER A 463 1.93 -11.35 9.73
N GLN A 464 1.55 -11.31 11.00
CA GLN A 464 1.08 -12.49 11.73
C GLN A 464 -0.33 -12.96 11.31
N PHE A 465 -1.15 -12.12 10.69
CA PHE A 465 -2.53 -12.41 10.30
C PHE A 465 -2.76 -12.45 8.79
N VAL A 466 -1.87 -11.86 7.99
CA VAL A 466 -1.98 -11.79 6.53
C VAL A 466 -0.70 -12.28 5.87
N SER A 467 -0.77 -12.63 4.59
CA SER A 467 0.39 -12.89 3.75
C SER A 467 0.56 -11.78 2.72
N SER A 468 1.79 -11.34 2.53
CA SER A 468 2.16 -10.30 1.58
C SER A 468 2.68 -10.92 0.27
N SER A 469 2.43 -10.25 -0.86
CA SER A 469 3.13 -10.54 -2.11
C SER A 469 4.59 -10.09 -2.04
N ILE A 470 5.39 -10.49 -3.03
CA ILE A 470 6.69 -9.83 -3.22
C ILE A 470 6.50 -8.32 -3.45
N PRO A 471 7.43 -7.47 -2.96
CA PRO A 471 7.35 -6.03 -3.13
C PRO A 471 7.65 -5.64 -4.58
N TYR A 472 6.76 -4.88 -5.21
CA TYR A 472 6.86 -4.47 -6.62
C TYR A 472 7.16 -2.99 -6.83
N HIS A 473 6.94 -2.15 -5.82
CA HIS A 473 7.21 -0.72 -5.90
C HIS A 473 7.71 -0.18 -4.55
N GLN A 474 8.54 0.87 -4.58
CA GLN A 474 9.06 1.52 -3.38
C GLN A 474 8.51 2.94 -3.29
N ASP A 475 7.93 3.28 -2.14
CA ASP A 475 7.41 4.62 -1.85
C ASP A 475 8.06 5.19 -0.58
N GLU A 476 7.95 6.50 -0.42
CA GLU A 476 8.59 7.25 0.66
C GLU A 476 7.56 8.14 1.33
N LEU A 477 7.49 8.08 2.66
CA LEU A 477 6.77 9.04 3.47
C LEU A 477 7.63 10.30 3.63
N THR A 478 7.18 11.42 3.08
CA THR A 478 7.91 12.70 3.08
C THR A 478 7.10 13.81 3.73
N TRP A 479 7.78 14.90 4.07
CA TRP A 479 7.16 16.13 4.57
C TRP A 479 6.92 17.08 3.40
N CYS A 480 5.69 17.56 3.27
CA CYS A 480 5.34 18.62 2.34
C CYS A 480 4.94 19.88 3.11
N VAL A 481 5.49 21.01 2.68
CA VAL A 481 5.31 22.35 3.27
C VAL A 481 4.97 23.34 2.16
N ALA A 482 4.48 24.52 2.53
CA ALA A 482 4.31 25.61 1.58
C ALA A 482 5.63 25.92 0.85
N ARG A 483 5.54 26.14 -0.46
CA ARG A 483 6.65 26.63 -1.27
C ARG A 483 6.95 28.09 -0.91
N ALA A 484 8.23 28.41 -0.80
CA ALA A 484 8.72 29.74 -0.49
C ALA A 484 8.14 30.80 -1.44
N LYS A 485 7.35 31.73 -0.89
CA LYS A 485 6.76 32.82 -1.68
C LYS A 485 7.85 33.78 -2.18
N ARG A 486 7.69 34.25 -3.41
CA ARG A 486 8.53 35.31 -3.98
C ARG A 486 8.17 36.63 -3.28
N ARG A 487 9.06 37.16 -2.43
CA ARG A 487 8.83 38.45 -1.75
C ARG A 487 9.46 39.58 -2.55
N HIS A 488 8.63 40.54 -2.96
CA HIS A 488 9.09 41.82 -3.47
C HIS A 488 9.30 42.77 -2.28
N GLY A 489 10.55 42.93 -1.85
CA GLY A 489 10.90 43.88 -0.80
C GLY A 489 10.72 45.32 -1.29
N PHE A 490 10.21 46.18 -0.42
CA PHE A 490 10.02 47.62 -0.70
C PHE A 490 11.33 48.32 -1.12
N PHE A 491 12.48 47.83 -0.66
CA PHE A 491 13.80 48.37 -1.00
C PHE A 491 14.57 47.51 -2.00
N ASN A 492 13.90 46.65 -2.78
CA ASN A 492 14.59 45.76 -3.74
C ASN A 492 15.47 46.53 -4.74
N PHE A 493 15.08 47.75 -5.12
CA PHE A 493 15.88 48.61 -6.01
C PHE A 493 17.18 49.13 -5.37
N VAL A 494 17.23 49.27 -4.03
CA VAL A 494 18.45 49.66 -3.28
C VAL A 494 19.28 48.44 -2.93
N ALA A 495 18.61 47.33 -2.59
CA ALA A 495 19.24 46.05 -2.21
C ALA A 495 20.04 45.39 -3.35
N THR A 496 19.98 45.95 -4.56
CA THR A 496 20.80 45.53 -5.69
C THR A 496 22.30 45.75 -5.41
N PHE A 497 22.66 46.70 -4.55
CA PHE A 497 24.04 46.93 -4.13
C PHE A 497 24.27 46.56 -2.66
N ASN A 498 25.37 45.87 -2.39
CA ASN A 498 25.91 45.78 -1.03
C ASN A 498 26.21 47.20 -0.51
N ALA A 499 26.01 47.42 0.79
CA ALA A 499 26.24 48.73 1.43
C ALA A 499 27.64 49.28 1.13
N ASP A 500 28.63 48.40 0.98
CA ASP A 500 30.01 48.74 0.66
C ASP A 500 30.16 49.44 -0.70
N ALA A 501 29.39 49.04 -1.71
CA ALA A 501 29.44 49.67 -3.04
C ALA A 501 28.91 51.11 -2.98
N GLY A 502 27.80 51.33 -2.26
CA GLY A 502 27.26 52.67 -2.03
C GLY A 502 28.26 53.57 -1.30
N PHE A 503 28.96 53.01 -0.31
CA PHE A 503 30.01 53.72 0.44
C PHE A 503 31.21 54.10 -0.45
N LEU A 504 31.69 53.17 -1.29
CA LEU A 504 32.78 53.43 -2.23
C LEU A 504 32.42 54.51 -3.27
N ILE A 505 31.17 54.51 -3.74
CA ILE A 505 30.66 55.57 -4.63
C ILE A 505 30.64 56.92 -3.90
N GLY A 506 30.21 56.95 -2.64
CA GLY A 506 30.27 58.14 -1.80
C GLY A 506 31.69 58.69 -1.69
N ILE A 507 32.68 57.82 -1.43
CA ILE A 507 34.10 58.18 -1.40
C ILE A 507 34.57 58.69 -2.76
N PHE A 508 34.18 58.04 -3.86
CA PHE A 508 34.52 58.47 -5.20
C PHE A 508 34.00 59.88 -5.51
N VAL A 509 32.76 60.19 -5.13
CA VAL A 509 32.18 61.53 -5.31
C VAL A 509 32.93 62.57 -4.47
N VAL A 510 33.26 62.27 -3.21
CA VAL A 510 34.03 63.17 -2.33
C VAL A 510 35.44 63.41 -2.87
N THR A 511 36.14 62.36 -3.29
CA THR A 511 37.51 62.45 -3.83
C THR A 511 37.55 63.21 -5.15
N CYS A 512 36.65 62.90 -6.09
CA CYS A 512 36.55 63.65 -7.35
C CYS A 512 36.21 65.13 -7.10
N SER A 513 35.30 65.43 -6.17
CA SER A 513 34.95 66.80 -5.79
C SER A 513 36.13 67.55 -5.18
N LEU A 514 36.93 66.88 -4.34
CA LEU A 514 38.16 67.42 -3.77
C LEU A 514 39.20 67.71 -4.86
N VAL A 515 39.40 66.80 -5.81
CA VAL A 515 40.34 66.98 -6.92
C VAL A 515 39.92 68.14 -7.83
N VAL A 516 38.63 68.24 -8.17
CA VAL A 516 38.11 69.38 -8.94
C VAL A 516 38.32 70.68 -8.17
N TRP A 517 38.03 70.71 -6.87
CA TRP A 517 38.21 71.89 -6.03
C TRP A 517 39.69 72.31 -5.91
N LEU A 518 40.60 71.35 -5.75
CA LEU A 518 42.05 71.60 -5.75
C LEU A 518 42.53 72.09 -7.12
N ALA A 519 42.05 71.49 -8.21
CA ALA A 519 42.40 71.89 -9.57
C ALA A 519 41.95 73.34 -9.87
N GLN A 520 40.76 73.75 -9.38
CA GLN A 520 40.29 75.13 -9.48
C GLN A 520 41.19 76.09 -8.68
N ARG A 521 41.61 75.70 -7.48
CA ARG A 521 42.46 76.52 -6.62
C ARG A 521 43.87 76.70 -7.17
N VAL A 522 44.44 75.64 -7.77
CA VAL A 522 45.80 75.67 -8.35
C VAL A 522 45.83 76.36 -9.71
N SER A 523 44.81 76.13 -10.56
CA SER A 523 44.81 76.65 -11.93
C SER A 523 44.41 78.14 -12.03
N GLY A 524 44.02 78.77 -10.92
CA GLY A 524 43.55 80.17 -10.90
C GLY A 524 42.27 80.45 -11.70
N PHE A 525 41.70 79.43 -12.34
CA PHE A 525 40.45 79.51 -13.11
C PHE A 525 39.26 79.51 -12.15
N GLN A 526 38.78 80.71 -11.82
CA GLN A 526 37.51 80.88 -11.14
C GLN A 526 36.37 80.61 -12.11
N LEU A 527 35.85 79.38 -12.10
CA LEU A 527 34.56 79.08 -12.71
C LEU A 527 33.48 79.87 -11.95
N ARG A 528 32.96 80.94 -12.57
CA ARG A 528 32.02 81.93 -11.99
C ARG A 528 30.79 81.31 -11.31
N ASN A 529 30.45 80.06 -11.66
CA ASN A 529 29.29 79.33 -11.12
C ASN A 529 29.67 78.12 -10.22
N LEU A 530 30.92 78.00 -9.78
CA LEU A 530 31.41 76.92 -8.90
C LEU A 530 32.11 77.45 -7.64
N ASN A 531 31.65 78.60 -7.12
CA ASN A 531 32.16 79.16 -5.87
C ASN A 531 31.64 78.36 -4.66
N GLY A 532 32.13 77.12 -4.49
CA GLY A 532 31.85 76.29 -3.34
C GLY A 532 32.13 74.80 -3.58
N TYR A 533 32.47 74.09 -2.50
CA TYR A 533 32.63 72.64 -2.50
C TYR A 533 31.30 71.92 -2.77
N PHE A 534 30.21 72.41 -2.17
CA PHE A 534 28.88 71.82 -2.29
C PHE A 534 28.31 71.78 -3.73
N PRO A 535 28.28 72.89 -4.50
CA PRO A 535 27.83 72.84 -5.90
C PRO A 535 28.74 71.99 -6.78
N THR A 536 30.03 71.87 -6.44
CA THR A 536 30.96 70.97 -7.12
C THR A 536 30.58 69.51 -6.88
N CYS A 537 30.28 69.14 -5.63
CA CYS A 537 29.79 67.80 -5.26
C CYS A 537 28.50 67.44 -5.98
N LEU A 538 27.52 68.36 -6.03
CA LEU A 538 26.27 68.14 -6.77
C LEU A 538 26.49 67.96 -8.27
N ARG A 539 27.46 68.66 -8.88
CA ARG A 539 27.79 68.45 -10.30
C ARG A 539 28.48 67.13 -10.55
N VAL A 540 29.42 66.71 -9.69
CA VAL A 540 30.06 65.38 -9.80
C VAL A 540 29.01 64.28 -9.64
N LEU A 541 28.09 64.42 -8.69
CA LEU A 541 26.95 63.51 -8.54
C LEU A 541 26.04 63.53 -9.78
N GLY A 542 25.80 64.71 -10.36
CA GLY A 542 25.06 64.86 -11.62
C GLY A 542 25.70 64.10 -12.78
N ILE A 543 27.03 64.15 -12.92
CA ILE A 543 27.77 63.38 -13.95
C ILE A 543 27.60 61.88 -13.72
N LEU A 544 27.70 61.43 -12.46
CA LEU A 544 27.51 60.03 -12.11
C LEU A 544 26.08 59.54 -12.45
N LEU A 545 25.09 60.42 -12.31
CA LEU A 545 23.68 60.19 -12.68
C LEU A 545 23.38 60.49 -14.16
N ASN A 546 24.40 60.56 -15.03
CA ASN A 546 24.29 60.81 -16.47
C ASN A 546 23.57 62.12 -16.85
N GLN A 547 23.61 63.13 -15.99
CA GLN A 547 23.09 64.47 -16.30
C GLN A 547 24.10 65.25 -17.14
N ALA A 548 23.65 65.78 -18.28
CA ALA A 548 24.48 66.57 -19.17
C ALA A 548 24.85 67.92 -18.53
N ILE A 549 26.14 68.23 -18.48
CA ILE A 549 26.62 69.55 -18.06
C ILE A 549 26.83 70.40 -19.31
N PRO A 550 26.34 71.66 -19.33
CA PRO A 550 26.60 72.56 -20.46
C PRO A 550 28.11 72.77 -20.61
N ALA A 551 28.62 72.52 -21.81
CA ALA A 551 30.04 72.60 -22.14
C ALA A 551 30.59 74.00 -21.79
N GLN A 552 31.58 74.04 -20.90
CA GLN A 552 32.40 75.21 -20.61
C GLN A 552 33.83 74.91 -21.05
N ASP A 553 34.59 75.95 -21.41
CA ASP A 553 35.99 75.84 -21.82
C ASP A 553 36.85 75.38 -20.63
N PHE A 554 36.94 74.07 -20.44
CA PHE A 554 37.70 73.44 -19.37
C PHE A 554 39.15 73.19 -19.80
N PRO A 555 40.13 73.35 -18.89
CA PRO A 555 41.50 72.91 -19.15
C PRO A 555 41.54 71.40 -19.40
N ILE A 556 42.52 70.94 -20.18
CA ILE A 556 42.67 69.53 -20.61
C ILE A 556 42.66 68.57 -19.41
N THR A 557 43.29 68.96 -18.29
CA THR A 557 43.32 68.18 -17.04
C THR A 557 41.92 67.94 -16.47
N LEU A 558 41.10 68.99 -16.43
CA LEU A 558 39.72 68.91 -15.93
C LEU A 558 38.82 68.16 -16.93
N ARG A 559 39.07 68.29 -18.23
CA ARG A 559 38.38 67.51 -19.27
C ARG A 559 38.68 66.01 -19.15
N GLN A 560 39.91 65.61 -18.86
CA GLN A 560 40.28 64.22 -18.61
C GLN A 560 39.60 63.69 -17.34
N LEU A 561 39.59 64.47 -16.26
CA LEU A 561 38.92 64.10 -15.03
C LEU A 561 37.41 63.89 -15.24
N PHE A 562 36.75 64.85 -15.92
CA PHE A 562 35.33 64.72 -16.25
C PHE A 562 35.05 63.54 -17.21
N ALA A 563 35.93 63.27 -18.18
CA ALA A 563 35.80 62.12 -19.05
C ALA A 563 35.92 60.79 -18.28
N LEU A 564 36.85 60.70 -17.32
CA LEU A 564 37.02 59.52 -16.46
C LEU A 564 35.83 59.35 -15.51
N SER A 565 35.35 60.43 -14.88
CA SER A 565 34.12 60.41 -14.06
C SER A 565 32.89 60.04 -14.88
N PHE A 566 32.78 60.50 -16.13
CA PHE A 566 31.70 60.13 -17.04
C PHE A 566 31.77 58.65 -17.43
N LEU A 567 32.96 58.12 -17.78
CA LEU A 567 33.12 56.70 -18.06
C LEU A 567 32.75 55.85 -16.84
N MET A 568 33.17 56.26 -15.64
CA MET A 568 32.80 55.58 -14.41
C MET A 568 31.28 55.62 -14.16
N GLY A 569 30.64 56.79 -14.36
CA GLY A 569 29.17 56.93 -14.27
C GLY A 569 28.44 56.08 -15.31
N PHE A 570 28.97 55.99 -16.52
CA PHE A 570 28.43 55.15 -17.59
C PHE A 570 28.52 53.66 -17.22
N PHE A 571 29.68 53.17 -16.78
CA PHE A 571 29.83 51.78 -16.33
C PHE A 571 28.94 51.46 -15.13
N PHE A 572 28.88 52.35 -14.15
CA PHE A 572 28.04 52.19 -12.98
C PHE A 572 26.55 52.13 -13.36
N SER A 573 26.07 53.07 -14.17
CA SER A 573 24.68 53.12 -14.61
C SER A 573 24.28 51.89 -15.42
N ASN A 574 25.13 51.43 -16.35
CA ASN A 574 24.85 50.21 -17.12
C ASN A 574 24.83 48.97 -16.22
N THR A 575 25.80 48.85 -15.31
CA THR A 575 25.87 47.73 -14.35
C THR A 575 24.64 47.72 -13.45
N TYR A 576 24.26 48.89 -12.91
CA TYR A 576 23.05 49.02 -12.10
C TYR A 576 21.80 48.63 -12.88
N GLN A 577 21.64 49.10 -14.12
CA GLN A 577 20.49 48.73 -14.97
C GLN A 577 20.45 47.22 -15.22
N SER A 578 21.58 46.58 -15.54
CA SER A 578 21.65 45.13 -15.75
C SER A 578 21.28 44.33 -14.50
N PHE A 579 21.81 44.69 -13.33
CA PHE A 579 21.47 44.01 -12.08
C PHE A 579 20.05 44.31 -11.61
N LEU A 580 19.55 45.52 -11.85
CA LEU A 580 18.17 45.89 -11.51
C LEU A 580 17.19 45.07 -12.35
N ILE A 581 17.43 44.97 -13.67
CA ILE A 581 16.63 44.12 -14.55
C ILE A 581 16.69 42.67 -14.06
N SER A 582 17.88 42.13 -13.81
CA SER A 582 18.03 40.78 -13.27
C SER A 582 17.25 40.58 -11.96
N THR A 583 17.41 41.47 -10.99
CA THR A 583 16.75 41.37 -9.67
C THR A 583 15.22 41.50 -9.76
N LEU A 584 14.72 42.32 -10.69
CA LEU A 584 13.29 42.45 -10.95
C LEU A 584 12.72 41.24 -11.70
N THR A 585 13.48 40.66 -12.63
CA THR A 585 13.06 39.46 -13.38
C THR A 585 13.18 38.18 -12.55
N THR A 586 14.14 38.10 -11.63
CA THR A 586 14.35 36.96 -10.73
C THR A 586 14.23 37.42 -9.29
N PRO A 587 12.99 37.56 -8.76
CA PRO A 587 12.81 37.97 -7.38
C PRO A 587 13.46 36.93 -6.44
N ARG A 588 14.12 37.41 -5.39
CA ARG A 588 14.57 36.54 -4.30
C ARG A 588 13.35 35.85 -3.69
N SER A 589 13.33 34.53 -3.71
CA SER A 589 12.38 33.73 -2.93
C SER A 589 12.72 33.85 -1.44
N SER A 590 11.72 33.68 -0.57
CA SER A 590 12.01 33.43 0.84
C SER A 590 12.85 32.16 1.02
N TYR A 591 13.41 32.00 2.21
CA TYR A 591 14.09 30.76 2.57
C TYR A 591 13.10 29.59 2.47
N GLN A 592 13.50 28.50 1.83
CA GLN A 592 12.69 27.29 1.69
C GLN A 592 12.99 26.36 2.87
N ILE A 593 11.94 25.99 3.60
CA ILE A 593 12.04 24.98 4.65
C ILE A 593 12.30 23.63 3.97
N HIS A 594 13.37 22.95 4.36
CA HIS A 594 13.82 21.72 3.70
C HIS A 594 14.32 20.62 4.65
N THR A 595 14.42 20.89 5.95
CA THR A 595 14.85 19.90 6.95
C THR A 595 13.84 19.76 8.10
N LEU A 596 13.84 18.60 8.76
CA LEU A 596 12.99 18.37 9.93
C LEU A 596 13.35 19.30 11.10
N GLN A 597 14.62 19.67 11.23
CA GLN A 597 15.11 20.59 12.25
C GLN A 597 14.47 21.98 12.12
N GLU A 598 14.19 22.41 10.89
CA GLU A 598 13.54 23.70 10.61
C GLU A 598 12.05 23.71 10.96
N ILE A 599 11.37 22.57 10.78
CA ILE A 599 9.98 22.37 11.24
C ILE A 599 9.92 22.56 12.76
N TYR A 600 10.86 21.97 13.48
CA TYR A 600 11.00 22.12 14.93
C TYR A 600 11.35 23.56 15.33
N SER A 601 12.35 24.20 14.69
CA SER A 601 12.78 25.55 15.05
C SER A 601 11.70 26.61 14.80
N ASN A 602 10.90 26.42 13.75
CA ASN A 602 9.81 27.33 13.39
C ASN A 602 8.49 27.03 14.11
N LYS A 603 8.44 25.99 14.95
CA LYS A 603 7.26 25.54 15.71
C LYS A 603 6.03 25.33 14.83
N MET A 604 6.21 24.60 13.72
CA MET A 604 5.14 24.32 12.77
C MET A 604 4.14 23.31 13.32
N THR A 605 2.88 23.43 12.88
CA THR A 605 1.85 22.41 13.13
C THR A 605 2.08 21.25 12.19
N VAL A 606 2.10 20.04 12.73
CA VAL A 606 2.39 18.82 11.97
C VAL A 606 1.09 18.03 11.77
N MET A 607 0.79 17.66 10.53
CA MET A 607 -0.42 16.93 10.15
C MET A 607 -0.09 15.61 9.46
N GLY A 608 -0.97 14.62 9.55
CA GLY A 608 -0.85 13.35 8.82
C GLY A 608 -2.00 12.38 9.11
N THR A 609 -2.01 11.24 8.43
CA THR A 609 -3.00 10.18 8.63
C THR A 609 -2.66 9.30 9.85
N SER A 610 -3.60 8.47 10.31
CA SER A 610 -3.39 7.49 11.40
C SER A 610 -2.24 6.54 11.10
N GLU A 611 -2.13 6.10 9.85
CA GLU A 611 -1.09 5.19 9.36
C GLU A 611 0.31 5.79 9.52
N HIS A 612 0.45 7.11 9.47
CA HIS A 612 1.75 7.76 9.62
C HIS A 612 2.22 7.82 11.08
N VAL A 613 1.30 7.76 12.04
CA VAL A 613 1.60 7.91 13.48
C VAL A 613 2.56 6.83 13.98
N ARG A 614 2.43 5.59 13.48
CA ARG A 614 3.31 4.48 13.88
C ARG A 614 4.78 4.75 13.56
N HIS A 615 5.05 5.43 12.45
CA HIS A 615 6.41 5.77 12.00
C HIS A 615 7.01 6.97 12.74
N LEU A 616 6.21 7.68 13.54
CA LEU A 616 6.65 8.83 14.36
C LEU A 616 7.20 8.41 15.74
N ASN A 617 7.14 7.12 16.09
CA ASN A 617 7.62 6.62 17.39
C ASN A 617 9.15 6.40 17.40
N LYS A 618 9.91 7.41 16.97
CA LYS A 618 11.38 7.45 17.01
C LYS A 618 11.86 8.27 18.22
N ASP A 619 13.03 7.94 18.74
CA ASP A 619 13.66 8.68 19.84
C ASP A 619 14.18 10.06 19.37
N GLY A 620 14.04 11.07 20.23
CA GLY A 620 14.57 12.42 20.00
C GLY A 620 13.60 13.54 20.38
N GLU A 621 14.14 14.70 20.75
CA GLU A 621 13.35 15.89 21.14
C GLU A 621 12.44 16.38 20.00
N ILE A 622 12.91 16.26 18.75
CA ILE A 622 12.17 16.63 17.55
C ILE A 622 10.95 15.72 17.35
N PHE A 623 11.13 14.40 17.42
CA PHE A 623 10.03 13.44 17.28
C PHE A 623 9.06 13.50 18.46
N LYS A 624 9.55 13.82 19.67
CA LYS A 624 8.69 14.12 20.81
C LYS A 624 7.80 15.35 20.53
N TYR A 625 8.38 16.44 20.03
CA TYR A 625 7.61 17.62 19.64
C TYR A 625 6.58 17.32 18.55
N ILE A 626 6.98 16.57 17.52
CA ILE A 626 6.09 16.17 16.42
C ILE A 626 4.91 15.37 16.95
N ARG A 627 5.12 14.40 17.85
CA ARG A 627 4.04 13.63 18.48
C ARG A 627 3.09 14.49 19.31
N GLU A 628 3.62 15.43 20.09
CA GLU A 628 2.82 16.34 20.92
C GLU A 628 2.00 17.36 20.11
N LYS A 629 2.45 17.68 18.89
CA LYS A 629 1.81 18.66 17.99
C LYS A 629 1.18 18.03 16.75
N PHE A 630 1.04 16.72 16.71
CA PHE A 630 0.45 15.99 15.60
C PHE A 630 -1.07 16.21 15.56
N GLN A 631 -1.57 16.63 14.40
CA GLN A 631 -2.99 16.76 14.12
C GLN A 631 -3.40 15.72 13.06
N MET A 632 -4.47 15.00 13.35
CA MET A 632 -5.01 13.99 12.45
C MET A 632 -5.64 14.63 11.22
N CYS A 633 -5.26 14.14 10.05
CA CYS A 633 -5.82 14.53 8.77
C CYS A 633 -6.71 13.41 8.22
N TYR A 634 -8.02 13.68 8.05
CA TYR A 634 -8.98 12.72 7.49
C TYR A 634 -8.98 12.73 5.96
N ASN A 635 -8.84 13.90 5.34
CA ASN A 635 -8.70 14.06 3.89
C ASN A 635 -7.34 14.67 3.56
N LEU A 636 -6.43 13.83 3.06
CA LEU A 636 -5.04 14.22 2.79
C LEU A 636 -4.93 15.31 1.73
N VAL A 637 -5.85 15.33 0.75
CA VAL A 637 -5.87 16.35 -0.31
C VAL A 637 -6.16 17.73 0.28
N ASP A 638 -7.13 17.83 1.18
CA ASP A 638 -7.51 19.09 1.84
C ASP A 638 -6.36 19.59 2.73
N CYS A 639 -5.76 18.72 3.53
CA CYS A 639 -4.63 19.10 4.38
C CYS A 639 -3.42 19.58 3.56
N LEU A 640 -3.15 18.97 2.41
CA LEU A 640 -2.07 19.43 1.52
C LEU A 640 -2.41 20.77 0.87
N ASN A 641 -3.67 21.00 0.50
CA ASN A 641 -4.13 22.29 -0.02
C ASN A 641 -4.08 23.39 1.07
N ASP A 642 -4.38 23.05 2.33
CA ASP A 642 -4.22 23.95 3.48
C ASP A 642 -2.74 24.26 3.73
N ALA A 643 -1.87 23.26 3.65
CA ALA A 643 -0.42 23.44 3.76
C ALA A 643 0.17 24.25 2.60
N ALA A 644 -0.42 24.21 1.42
CA ALA A 644 -0.04 25.06 0.29
C ALA A 644 -0.38 26.55 0.55
N GLN A 645 -1.42 26.83 1.35
CA GLN A 645 -1.83 28.20 1.68
C GLN A 645 -1.12 28.74 2.92
N ASN A 646 -0.89 27.88 3.92
CA ASN A 646 -0.36 28.25 5.23
C ASN A 646 1.11 27.81 5.42
N GLU A 647 2.00 28.80 5.58
CA GLU A 647 3.45 28.58 5.76
C GLU A 647 3.83 27.91 7.09
N HIS A 648 2.89 27.76 8.03
CA HIS A 648 3.12 27.18 9.35
C HIS A 648 2.66 25.71 9.50
N ILE A 649 2.20 25.09 8.40
CA ILE A 649 1.73 23.70 8.39
C ILE A 649 2.72 22.82 7.63
N ALA A 650 3.03 21.66 8.19
CA ALA A 650 3.79 20.59 7.54
C ALA A 650 2.94 19.31 7.54
N VAL A 651 2.81 18.66 6.38
CA VAL A 651 1.98 17.45 6.21
C VAL A 651 2.88 16.27 5.88
N ALA A 652 2.75 15.17 6.62
CA ALA A 652 3.34 13.88 6.26
C ALA A 652 2.46 13.18 5.21
N VAL A 653 3.03 12.86 4.04
CA VAL A 653 2.34 12.21 2.92
C VAL A 653 3.29 11.32 2.13
N SER A 654 2.75 10.26 1.50
CA SER A 654 3.44 9.53 0.45
C SER A 654 3.93 10.51 -0.63
N ARG A 655 5.21 10.39 -0.97
CA ARG A 655 5.84 11.15 -2.03
C ARG A 655 5.08 10.93 -3.33
N GLN A 656 4.78 9.68 -3.69
CA GLN A 656 4.07 9.39 -4.93
C GLN A 656 2.66 9.96 -4.93
N HIS A 657 1.93 9.89 -3.80
CA HIS A 657 0.61 10.48 -3.72
C HIS A 657 0.61 11.99 -3.97
N SER A 658 1.54 12.72 -3.34
CA SER A 658 1.69 14.16 -3.57
C SER A 658 2.05 14.53 -5.02
N PHE A 659 2.81 13.66 -5.71
CA PHE A 659 3.29 13.91 -7.08
C PHE A 659 2.38 13.43 -8.20
N TYR A 660 1.46 12.50 -7.95
CA TYR A 660 0.57 12.00 -9.00
C TYR A 660 -0.86 12.51 -8.89
N ASN A 661 -1.29 12.94 -7.70
CA ASN A 661 -2.65 13.43 -7.53
C ASN A 661 -2.87 14.85 -8.08
N PRO A 662 -3.74 15.04 -9.10
CA PRO A 662 -3.93 16.33 -9.78
C PRO A 662 -4.70 17.35 -8.93
N ARG A 663 -5.41 16.92 -7.88
CA ARG A 663 -6.20 17.79 -6.99
C ARG A 663 -5.34 18.61 -6.00
N ILE A 664 -4.04 18.32 -5.95
CA ILE A 664 -3.09 18.97 -5.03
C ILE A 664 -2.40 20.12 -5.76
N GLN A 665 -2.38 21.31 -5.16
CA GLN A 665 -1.70 22.51 -5.70
C GLN A 665 -0.17 22.40 -5.57
N ARG A 666 0.46 21.62 -6.46
CA ARG A 666 1.91 21.35 -6.43
C ARG A 666 2.78 22.57 -6.69
N ASP A 667 2.29 23.53 -7.46
CA ASP A 667 3.00 24.78 -7.76
C ASP A 667 3.36 25.55 -6.49
N ARG A 668 2.51 25.44 -5.46
CA ARG A 668 2.61 26.08 -4.14
C ARG A 668 3.09 25.16 -3.03
N LEU A 669 3.35 23.89 -3.34
CA LEU A 669 3.82 22.92 -2.35
C LEU A 669 5.28 22.55 -2.63
N TYR A 670 6.04 22.32 -1.56
CA TYR A 670 7.41 21.82 -1.62
C TYR A 670 7.53 20.62 -0.69
N CYS A 671 7.84 19.47 -1.27
CA CYS A 671 8.11 18.25 -0.52
C CYS A 671 9.63 18.06 -0.37
N PHE A 672 10.06 17.58 0.79
CA PHE A 672 11.48 17.45 1.13
C PHE A 672 12.22 16.50 0.19
N ASP A 673 13.55 16.62 0.15
CA ASP A 673 14.40 15.72 -0.64
C ASP A 673 14.37 14.29 -0.07
N ARG A 674 14.71 13.28 -0.88
CA ARG A 674 14.67 11.86 -0.50
C ARG A 674 15.55 11.54 0.71
N ARG A 675 16.61 12.32 0.93
CA ARG A 675 17.52 12.17 2.08
C ARG A 675 16.88 12.50 3.42
N GLU A 676 15.79 13.27 3.41
CA GLU A 676 15.05 13.73 4.60
C GLU A 676 13.65 13.07 4.67
N SER A 677 13.45 11.94 3.99
CA SER A 677 12.21 11.15 4.10
C SER A 677 12.05 10.56 5.50
N LEU A 678 10.83 10.54 6.02
CA LEU A 678 10.52 10.01 7.34
C LEU A 678 10.68 8.48 7.41
N TYR A 679 10.19 7.79 6.37
CA TYR A 679 10.19 6.34 6.26
C TYR A 679 10.11 5.93 4.79
N VAL A 680 10.79 4.84 4.43
CA VAL A 680 10.74 4.24 3.11
C VAL A 680 10.05 2.90 3.27
N TYR A 681 9.01 2.65 2.50
CA TYR A 681 8.23 1.42 2.57
C TYR A 681 8.11 0.77 1.21
N LEU A 682 7.97 -0.56 1.24
CA LEU A 682 7.79 -1.37 0.07
C LEU A 682 6.30 -1.65 -0.10
N VAL A 683 5.80 -1.42 -1.30
CA VAL A 683 4.39 -1.62 -1.66
C VAL A 683 4.17 -3.07 -2.03
N THR A 684 3.17 -3.68 -1.40
CA THR A 684 2.82 -5.10 -1.50
C THR A 684 1.30 -5.28 -1.60
N MET A 685 0.86 -6.37 -2.23
CA MET A 685 -0.53 -6.82 -2.13
C MET A 685 -0.69 -7.64 -0.85
N LEU A 686 -1.82 -7.50 -0.17
CA LEU A 686 -2.12 -8.27 1.04
C LEU A 686 -3.20 -9.30 0.75
N LEU A 687 -2.93 -10.55 1.12
CA LEU A 687 -3.76 -11.71 0.88
C LEU A 687 -4.01 -12.44 2.21
N PRO A 688 -5.02 -13.33 2.30
CA PRO A 688 -5.24 -14.15 3.48
C PRO A 688 -3.97 -14.93 3.84
N LYS A 689 -3.80 -15.22 5.12
CA LYS A 689 -2.61 -15.94 5.58
C LYS A 689 -2.47 -17.30 4.89
N LYS A 690 -1.29 -17.57 4.33
CA LYS A 690 -0.98 -18.78 3.54
C LYS A 690 -1.92 -18.97 2.33
N TYR A 691 -2.26 -17.87 1.64
CA TYR A 691 -3.09 -17.94 0.45
C TYR A 691 -2.53 -18.88 -0.61
N HIS A 692 -3.38 -19.78 -1.12
CA HIS A 692 -2.96 -20.89 -1.98
C HIS A 692 -2.39 -20.40 -3.34
N LEU A 693 -2.92 -19.33 -3.94
CA LEU A 693 -2.40 -18.81 -5.22
C LEU A 693 -1.15 -17.94 -5.07
N LEU A 694 -0.68 -17.65 -3.84
CA LEU A 694 0.45 -16.74 -3.64
C LEU A 694 1.72 -17.21 -4.36
N HIS A 695 1.95 -18.53 -4.40
CA HIS A 695 3.08 -19.13 -5.10
C HIS A 695 3.00 -18.99 -6.63
N GLN A 696 1.80 -18.78 -7.20
CA GLN A 696 1.58 -18.54 -8.63
C GLN A 696 1.60 -17.05 -8.95
N ILE A 697 1.06 -16.21 -8.05
CA ILE A 697 1.03 -14.75 -8.20
C ILE A 697 2.44 -14.16 -8.14
N ASN A 698 3.28 -14.61 -7.20
CA ASN A 698 4.63 -14.05 -7.01
C ASN A 698 5.53 -14.15 -8.25
N PRO A 699 5.64 -15.30 -8.94
CA PRO A 699 6.37 -15.40 -10.21
C PRO A 699 5.82 -14.47 -11.31
N VAL A 700 4.51 -14.26 -11.37
CA VAL A 700 3.90 -13.32 -12.33
C VAL A 700 4.31 -11.88 -12.01
N ILE A 701 4.21 -11.47 -10.75
CA ILE A 701 4.67 -10.14 -10.31
C ILE A 701 6.16 -9.95 -10.62
N GLN A 702 6.98 -10.97 -10.35
CA GLN A 702 8.41 -10.93 -10.64
C GLN A 702 8.65 -10.72 -12.15
N HIS A 703 7.93 -11.45 -12.99
CA HIS A 703 8.01 -11.29 -14.44
C HIS A 703 7.57 -9.89 -14.89
N ILE A 704 6.53 -9.30 -14.29
CA ILE A 704 6.07 -7.93 -14.57
C ILE A 704 7.16 -6.90 -14.24
N ILE A 705 7.88 -7.09 -13.12
CA ILE A 705 9.00 -6.23 -12.70
C ILE A 705 10.19 -6.39 -13.67
N GLU A 706 10.60 -7.63 -13.95
CA GLU A 706 11.77 -7.94 -14.78
C GLU A 706 11.59 -7.52 -16.24
N SER A 707 10.37 -7.62 -16.77
CA SER A 707 10.03 -7.20 -18.14
C SER A 707 9.90 -5.68 -18.30
N GLY A 708 9.93 -4.92 -17.21
CA GLY A 708 9.88 -3.46 -17.25
C GLY A 708 8.47 -2.85 -17.36
N HIS A 709 7.41 -3.65 -17.19
CA HIS A 709 6.02 -3.18 -17.29
C HIS A 709 5.68 -2.14 -16.21
N MET A 710 6.19 -2.35 -14.98
CA MET A 710 6.04 -1.37 -13.89
C MET A 710 6.60 0.01 -14.26
N GLN A 711 7.80 0.06 -14.85
CA GLN A 711 8.44 1.30 -15.28
C GLN A 711 7.70 1.93 -16.46
N LYS A 712 7.11 1.12 -17.34
CA LYS A 712 6.25 1.60 -18.44
C LYS A 712 5.00 2.29 -17.86
N TRP A 713 4.26 1.65 -16.97
CA TRP A 713 3.05 2.23 -16.37
C TRP A 713 3.35 3.51 -15.57
N ALA A 714 4.43 3.51 -14.79
CA ALA A 714 4.88 4.71 -14.10
C ALA A 714 5.24 5.85 -15.09
N ARG A 715 5.94 5.53 -16.20
CA ARG A 715 6.27 6.49 -17.24
C ARG A 715 5.02 7.02 -17.96
N ASP A 716 4.03 6.19 -18.21
CA ASP A 716 2.78 6.59 -18.86
C ASP A 716 1.98 7.56 -17.97
N LEU A 717 1.94 7.31 -16.65
CA LEU A 717 1.38 8.26 -15.68
C LEU A 717 2.19 9.56 -15.60
N ASP A 718 3.52 9.47 -15.60
CA ASP A 718 4.43 10.62 -15.63
C ASP A 718 4.24 11.46 -16.89
N MET A 719 4.01 10.83 -18.05
CA MET A 719 3.73 11.49 -19.32
C MET A 719 2.40 12.24 -19.27
N ARG A 720 1.33 11.60 -18.77
CA ARG A 720 0.03 12.27 -18.57
C ARG A 720 0.16 13.49 -17.65
N ARG A 721 0.91 13.34 -16.54
CA ARG A 721 1.23 14.44 -15.63
C ARG A 721 2.00 15.55 -16.33
N MET A 722 3.07 15.21 -17.04
CA MET A 722 3.93 16.19 -17.71
C MET A 722 3.17 16.98 -18.76
N ILE A 723 2.27 16.33 -19.51
CA ILE A 723 1.38 17.01 -20.46
C ILE A 723 0.48 18.00 -19.73
N HIS A 724 -0.14 17.60 -18.61
CA HIS A 724 -1.01 18.50 -17.84
C HIS A 724 -0.24 19.69 -17.23
N GLU A 725 0.95 19.44 -16.68
CA GLU A 725 1.83 20.48 -16.14
C GLU A 725 2.36 21.41 -17.23
N GLU A 726 2.73 20.89 -18.40
CA GLU A 726 3.21 21.70 -19.52
C GLU A 726 2.09 22.54 -20.11
N ILE A 727 0.86 22.01 -20.24
CA ILE A 727 -0.31 22.80 -20.63
C ILE A 727 -0.53 23.95 -19.62
N THR A 728 -0.36 23.66 -18.33
CA THR A 728 -0.52 24.66 -17.27
C THR A 728 0.60 25.71 -17.34
N ARG A 729 1.86 25.30 -17.54
CA ARG A 729 3.00 26.21 -17.71
C ARG A 729 2.96 27.03 -18.98
N VAL A 730 2.47 26.48 -20.09
CA VAL A 730 2.31 27.22 -21.35
C VAL A 730 1.19 28.25 -21.22
N ARG A 731 0.16 27.96 -20.41
CA ARG A 731 -0.90 28.92 -20.08
C ARG A 731 -0.42 30.00 -19.11
N GLU A 732 0.58 29.71 -18.27
CA GLU A 732 1.28 30.69 -17.45
C GLU A 732 2.36 31.39 -18.27
N ASP A 733 2.03 32.56 -18.84
CA ASP A 733 2.95 33.34 -19.67
C ASP A 733 4.39 33.37 -19.11
N PRO A 734 5.41 32.94 -19.88
CA PRO A 734 6.80 32.87 -19.42
C PRO A 734 7.36 34.23 -19.01
N PHE A 735 6.66 35.31 -19.38
CA PHE A 735 6.94 36.68 -18.99
C PHE A 735 5.77 37.24 -18.18
N LYS A 736 5.75 36.98 -16.87
CA LYS A 736 4.86 37.72 -15.97
C LYS A 736 5.23 39.20 -16.04
N ALA A 737 4.36 40.01 -16.66
CA ALA A 737 4.56 41.46 -16.76
C ALA A 737 4.83 42.03 -15.36
N LEU A 738 5.84 42.92 -15.25
CA LEU A 738 6.16 43.54 -13.97
C LEU A 738 4.92 44.30 -13.47
N THR A 739 4.34 43.84 -12.37
CA THR A 739 3.18 44.47 -11.75
C THR A 739 3.59 45.73 -10.99
N PHE A 740 2.63 46.62 -10.75
CA PHE A 740 2.84 47.87 -10.00
C PHE A 740 3.48 47.64 -8.62
N ASP A 741 3.21 46.49 -7.99
CA ASP A 741 3.78 46.11 -6.70
C ASP A 741 5.31 46.09 -6.68
N GLN A 742 5.94 45.73 -7.79
CA GLN A 742 7.40 45.67 -7.90
C GLN A 742 8.04 47.07 -7.91
N PHE A 743 7.29 48.10 -8.37
CA PHE A 743 7.75 49.49 -8.44
C PHE A 743 7.28 50.36 -7.28
N ARG A 744 6.35 49.88 -6.45
CA ARG A 744 5.78 50.63 -5.31
C ARG A 744 6.85 51.26 -4.42
N GLY A 745 7.95 50.54 -4.17
CA GLY A 745 9.09 51.02 -3.39
C GLY A 745 9.80 52.24 -3.99
N ALA A 746 10.09 52.21 -5.29
CA ALA A 746 10.76 53.31 -6.00
C ALA A 746 9.85 54.54 -6.09
N ILE A 747 8.56 54.34 -6.36
CA ILE A 747 7.56 55.41 -6.41
C ILE A 747 7.43 56.07 -5.04
N ALA A 748 7.27 55.28 -3.98
CA ALA A 748 7.16 55.80 -2.61
C ALA A 748 8.44 56.52 -2.17
N PHE A 749 9.63 56.03 -2.53
CA PHE A 749 10.89 56.71 -2.28
C PHE A 749 10.97 58.07 -3.00
N SER A 750 10.57 58.14 -4.27
CA SER A 750 10.51 59.40 -5.03
C SER A 750 9.52 60.40 -4.42
N GLY A 751 8.34 59.92 -3.99
CA GLY A 751 7.34 60.73 -3.30
C GLY A 751 7.85 61.27 -1.96
N GLY A 752 8.59 60.44 -1.20
CA GLY A 752 9.26 60.87 0.03
C GLY A 752 10.29 61.98 -0.21
N LEU A 753 11.13 61.86 -1.24
CA LEU A 753 12.11 62.89 -1.59
C LEU A 753 11.46 64.20 -2.05
N LEU A 754 10.38 64.13 -2.82
CA LEU A 754 9.60 65.31 -3.23
C LEU A 754 8.94 66.01 -2.03
N LEU A 755 8.46 65.24 -1.05
CA LEU A 755 7.94 65.78 0.20
C LEU A 755 9.03 66.52 0.97
N VAL A 756 10.21 65.92 1.13
CA VAL A 756 11.35 66.56 1.80
C VAL A 756 11.76 67.85 1.06
N ALA A 757 11.85 67.83 -0.26
CA ALA A 757 12.16 69.01 -1.07
C ALA A 757 11.09 70.11 -0.90
N SER A 758 9.81 69.74 -0.86
CA SER A 758 8.69 70.66 -0.63
C SER A 758 8.75 71.27 0.78
N CYS A 759 9.10 70.48 1.79
CA CYS A 759 9.31 70.98 3.15
C CYS A 759 10.48 71.96 3.21
N VAL A 760 11.63 71.64 2.60
CA VAL A 760 12.80 72.54 2.55
C VAL A 760 12.43 73.85 1.85
N PHE A 761 11.71 73.78 0.73
CA PHE A 761 11.22 74.96 0.03
C PHE A 761 10.24 75.78 0.88
N ALA A 762 9.33 75.13 1.61
CA ALA A 762 8.42 75.79 2.54
C ALA A 762 9.17 76.47 3.70
N PHE A 763 10.22 75.83 4.23
CA PHE A 763 11.10 76.42 5.24
C PHE A 763 11.88 77.61 4.69
N GLU A 764 12.42 77.51 3.48
CA GLU A 764 13.11 78.62 2.81
C GLU A 764 12.16 79.80 2.58
N LEU A 765 10.94 79.54 2.08
CA LEU A 765 9.92 80.56 1.92
C LEU A 765 9.52 81.19 3.27
N CYS A 766 9.34 80.39 4.32
CA CYS A 766 9.05 80.89 5.66
C CYS A 766 10.20 81.75 6.19
N TYR A 767 11.44 81.30 6.01
CA TYR A 767 12.65 82.03 6.41
C TYR A 767 12.78 83.35 5.66
N VAL A 768 12.68 83.33 4.32
CA VAL A 768 12.73 84.53 3.48
C VAL A 768 11.59 85.49 3.82
N LYS A 769 10.38 84.99 4.04
CA LYS A 769 9.22 85.82 4.44
C LYS A 769 9.40 86.39 5.84
N TYR A 770 10.02 85.65 6.76
CA TYR A 770 10.35 86.10 8.11
C TYR A 770 11.42 87.19 8.07
N VAL A 771 12.54 86.96 7.37
CA VAL A 771 13.65 87.91 7.18
C VAL A 771 13.18 89.16 6.44
N TYR A 772 12.36 89.04 5.41
CA TYR A 772 11.81 90.19 4.70
C TYR A 772 10.83 90.98 5.58
N ARG A 773 10.06 90.31 6.45
CA ARG A 773 9.19 90.98 7.43
C ARG A 773 10.00 91.68 8.52
N THR A 774 11.10 91.10 9.01
CA THR A 774 11.98 91.75 9.99
C THR A 774 12.69 92.94 9.36
N GLU A 775 13.23 92.83 8.15
CA GLU A 775 13.80 93.98 7.42
C GLU A 775 12.76 95.08 7.16
N LYS A 776 11.53 94.72 6.75
CA LYS A 776 10.46 95.70 6.52
C LYS A 776 10.04 96.36 7.83
N ARG A 777 10.04 95.63 8.96
CA ARG A 777 9.82 96.20 10.30
C ARG A 777 10.94 97.15 10.66
N GLU A 778 12.21 96.78 10.49
CA GLU A 778 13.35 97.67 10.75
C GLU A 778 13.32 98.94 9.88
N ARG A 779 12.99 98.83 8.58
CA ARG A 779 12.87 100.00 7.71
C ARG A 779 11.71 100.91 8.13
N LYS A 780 10.62 100.36 8.67
CA LYS A 780 9.52 101.15 9.24
C LYS A 780 9.92 101.83 10.55
N THR A 781 10.58 101.14 11.48
CA THR A 781 11.07 101.76 12.72
C THR A 781 12.09 102.84 12.43
N LYS A 782 13.09 102.60 11.56
CA LYS A 782 14.09 103.61 11.16
C LYS A 782 13.45 104.85 10.50
N LYS A 783 12.34 104.70 9.77
CA LYS A 783 11.57 105.85 9.21
C LYS A 783 10.81 106.62 10.30
N ILE A 784 10.27 105.95 11.31
CA ILE A 784 9.56 106.60 12.43
C ILE A 784 10.56 107.34 13.34
N THR A 785 11.69 106.74 13.69
CA THR A 785 12.72 107.45 14.49
C THR A 785 13.31 108.64 13.76
N LYS A 786 13.55 108.56 12.43
CA LYS A 786 13.95 109.74 11.65
C LYS A 786 12.89 110.86 11.62
N LYS A 787 11.60 110.52 11.57
CA LYS A 787 10.51 111.51 11.69
C LYS A 787 10.46 112.15 13.08
N VAL A 788 10.61 111.38 14.15
CA VAL A 788 10.61 111.90 15.53
C VAL A 788 11.84 112.77 15.79
N HIS A 789 13.01 112.43 15.24
CA HIS A 789 14.21 113.24 15.38
C HIS A 789 14.11 114.58 14.63
N ASN A 790 13.51 114.60 13.43
CA ASN A 790 13.26 115.85 12.69
C ASN A 790 12.23 116.76 13.37
N ILE A 791 11.26 116.22 14.12
CA ILE A 791 10.30 117.03 14.89
C ILE A 791 10.96 117.64 16.12
N LYS A 792 11.93 116.95 16.74
CA LYS A 792 12.63 117.45 17.93
C LYS A 792 13.61 118.59 17.63
N ILE A 793 14.22 118.61 16.44
CA ILE A 793 15.14 119.68 15.99
C ILE A 793 14.38 120.96 15.58
N GLN A 794 13.06 120.89 15.41
CA GLN A 794 12.24 122.07 15.07
C GLN A 794 11.64 122.77 16.30
N HIS A 795 11.88 122.25 17.51
CA HIS A 795 11.29 122.73 18.77
C HIS A 795 12.32 123.06 19.87
N ASP A 796 13.61 122.93 19.57
CA ASP A 796 14.75 123.59 20.25
C ASP A 796 15.31 124.66 19.31
#